data_AF-A0A850B346-F1
#
_entry.id   AF-A0A850B346-F1
#
_cell.length_a   1.000
_cell.length_b   1.000
_cell.length_c   1.000
_cell.angle_alpha   90.00
_cell.angle_beta   90.00
_cell.angle_gamma   90.00
#
_symmetry.space_group_name_H-M   'P 1'
#
loop_
_entity.id
_entity.type
_entity.pdbx_description
1 polymer ?
#
loop_
_entity_poly.entity_id
_entity_poly.type
_entity_poly.pdbx_seq_one_letter_code
_entity_poly.pdbx_strand_id
1 'polypeptide(L)'
;MANAREFRFYGGTVFAWALPAVAVLGLSCGGEPEAETRYCQTTREYFIESVWEPIVSKKCIACHTSHGAAKDSRLVFAPSTEPGFADKNLAVMAEVSTYTIRGLSALLLKPTAQKEHGGGQQIAAGSPEYQALSELVHRISEGEACSPLPISLRFPGLALRPYPATLYKASLRLAGRLPTPAEMNKAAEGEVAFDEVLSAMMAEPAFADGIAQIIQDEHNFAPQVVDEEDYPNILGYPPESVYDVMKAVGREPLDLVAYIVRNNLPITEILTADYTIVNPTTAHVYGVDDEVSFKDPSDPGELAVVRLSPGGEEAPVPHAGMLTTPSFLRFYSPGIRQRHRADVVFRRFLGTDLSLIGGGSFEVAWTASDFNPTVNNQDCKACHAQLDAAAGTFLGFSANGRYMPAATTWYQEMPPPGFNGALVPKDELSRGTPILATAAAKDPRFLFALAHTFYKGIVGREPLKYPTDIEAPDHAAKLRAFIIQDTFFREAVRELSASGHNIKTLVRAILKSPYYRAVSVAGVAPDARAELIGLGSMRLLPPELLDTKIRETTGSEEWSARIGEEYHYHYALGGAGSRYSVWEREERQSGFMAALTERIAHETSCAAAAVDFARTPAERLLFPHVEVTDLPEGEGGAPSVASVAAIKKNIRHLHARLFGEILPEGDPEIERTYELFADTWREGRKALSSGEVEKELAWPCRTANVSSDIVIDHDIAEDPQFTIRAWMAVLKAMLSDPSFLYE
;
A
#
# COMPACT_ATOMS: atom_id res chain seq x y z
N MET A 1 -19.07 -4.01 -38.64
CA MET A 1 -19.38 -2.58 -38.85
C MET A 1 -19.24 -1.89 -37.51
N ALA A 2 -18.15 -1.15 -37.35
CA ALA A 2 -17.75 -0.52 -36.09
C ALA A 2 -18.51 0.80 -35.90
N ASN A 3 -19.07 1.02 -34.71
CA ASN A 3 -19.47 2.33 -34.23
C ASN A 3 -18.95 2.48 -32.80
N ALA A 4 -17.73 3.02 -32.70
CA ALA A 4 -17.21 3.55 -31.45
C ALA A 4 -17.87 4.92 -31.22
N ARG A 5 -18.61 5.06 -30.12
CA ARG A 5 -19.10 6.36 -29.64
C ARG A 5 -18.10 6.91 -28.63
N GLU A 6 -17.61 8.12 -28.93
CA GLU A 6 -16.74 8.92 -28.09
C GLU A 6 -17.40 9.27 -26.75
N PHE A 7 -16.69 9.07 -25.64
CA PHE A 7 -17.02 9.64 -24.35
C PHE A 7 -16.70 11.14 -24.35
N ARG A 8 -17.74 11.99 -24.26
CA ARG A 8 -17.58 13.44 -24.02
C ARG A 8 -17.88 13.75 -22.56
N PHE A 9 -16.84 14.17 -21.82
CA PHE A 9 -17.01 14.95 -20.59
C PHE A 9 -17.55 16.34 -20.97
N TYR A 10 -18.73 16.70 -20.45
CA TYR A 10 -19.26 18.07 -20.58
C TYR A 10 -19.10 18.82 -19.25
N GLY A 11 -18.36 19.91 -19.32
CA GLY A 11 -18.20 20.89 -18.24
C GLY A 11 -19.50 21.64 -17.97
N GLY A 12 -19.79 21.84 -16.68
CA GLY A 12 -20.90 22.65 -16.21
C GLY A 12 -20.69 24.13 -16.52
N THR A 13 -21.71 24.74 -17.12
CA THR A 13 -21.86 26.18 -17.36
C THR A 13 -21.96 26.96 -16.05
N VAL A 14 -21.03 27.90 -15.84
CA VAL A 14 -21.06 28.90 -14.77
C VAL A 14 -21.88 30.10 -15.22
N PHE A 15 -22.90 30.47 -14.44
CA PHE A 15 -23.66 31.71 -14.60
C PHE A 15 -22.79 32.93 -14.30
N ALA A 16 -22.63 33.81 -15.29
CA ALA A 16 -21.95 35.09 -15.14
C ALA A 16 -22.90 36.13 -14.51
N TRP A 17 -22.57 36.62 -13.31
CA TRP A 17 -23.13 37.86 -12.79
C TRP A 17 -22.25 39.03 -13.20
N ALA A 18 -22.85 40.01 -13.89
CA ALA A 18 -22.22 41.25 -14.30
C ALA A 18 -22.05 42.20 -13.10
N LEU A 19 -20.85 42.74 -12.91
CA LEU A 19 -20.57 43.90 -12.06
C LEU A 19 -19.96 45.02 -12.92
N PRO A 20 -20.24 46.30 -12.61
CA PRO A 20 -19.97 47.42 -13.49
C PRO A 20 -18.50 47.84 -13.46
N ALA A 21 -18.02 48.26 -14.63
CA ALA A 21 -16.69 48.82 -14.83
C ALA A 21 -16.49 50.11 -14.02
N VAL A 22 -15.48 50.12 -13.16
CA VAL A 22 -14.90 51.35 -12.60
C VAL A 22 -13.65 51.68 -13.40
N ALA A 23 -13.66 52.86 -14.01
CA ALA A 23 -12.61 53.37 -14.88
C ALA A 23 -11.29 53.58 -14.11
N VAL A 24 -10.21 53.02 -14.66
CA VAL A 24 -8.83 53.29 -14.25
C VAL A 24 -8.42 54.66 -14.80
N LEU A 25 -8.19 55.62 -13.92
CA LEU A 25 -7.41 56.83 -14.20
C LEU A 25 -6.02 56.64 -13.59
N GLY A 26 -5.01 56.59 -14.45
CA GLY A 26 -3.62 56.45 -14.06
C GLY A 26 -3.08 57.71 -13.38
N LEU A 27 -2.30 57.50 -12.32
CA LEU A 27 -1.27 58.42 -11.86
C LEU A 27 -0.06 57.59 -11.42
N SER A 28 1.05 57.89 -12.07
CA SER A 28 2.40 57.35 -11.85
C SER A 28 2.94 57.77 -10.48
N CYS A 29 3.55 56.81 -9.75
CA CYS A 29 4.89 56.91 -9.14
C CYS A 29 5.05 55.90 -7.99
N GLY A 30 6.09 55.05 -8.09
CA GLY A 30 6.78 54.43 -6.94
C GLY A 30 6.02 53.38 -6.15
N GLY A 31 6.07 52.12 -6.59
CA GLY A 31 5.77 50.97 -5.74
C GLY A 31 6.84 49.91 -5.98
N GLU A 32 7.55 49.53 -4.92
CA GLU A 32 8.45 48.37 -4.89
C GLU A 32 7.73 47.12 -5.41
N PRO A 33 8.42 46.18 -6.09
CA PRO A 33 7.77 44.96 -6.52
C PRO A 33 7.22 44.25 -5.29
N GLU A 34 5.93 43.92 -5.34
CA GLU A 34 5.23 43.10 -4.36
C GLU A 34 6.14 41.94 -3.96
N ALA A 35 6.44 41.85 -2.67
CA ALA A 35 7.14 40.71 -2.14
C ALA A 35 6.32 39.47 -2.46
N GLU A 36 6.75 38.72 -3.49
CA GLU A 36 6.52 37.28 -3.53
C GLU A 36 6.80 36.81 -2.10
N THR A 37 5.81 36.20 -1.46
CA THR A 37 6.04 35.48 -0.20
C THR A 37 7.11 34.45 -0.49
N ARG A 38 8.37 34.82 -0.24
CA ARG A 38 9.53 33.98 -0.48
C ARG A 38 9.31 32.76 0.39
N TYR A 39 8.96 31.67 -0.26
CA TYR A 39 8.90 30.36 0.35
C TYR A 39 10.19 30.18 1.15
N CYS A 40 10.06 30.04 2.47
CA CYS A 40 11.22 29.78 3.33
C CYS A 40 11.68 28.35 3.02
N GLN A 41 12.64 28.23 2.11
CA GLN A 41 13.18 26.96 1.67
C GLN A 41 14.11 26.38 2.75
N THR A 42 13.78 25.20 3.23
CA THR A 42 14.58 24.47 4.23
C THR A 42 15.96 24.11 3.69
N THR A 43 16.92 23.86 4.57
CA THR A 43 18.27 23.42 4.18
C THR A 43 18.23 22.16 3.32
N ARG A 44 17.29 21.27 3.61
CA ARG A 44 17.09 20.02 2.86
C ARG A 44 16.53 20.25 1.46
N GLU A 45 15.51 21.10 1.32
CA GLU A 45 14.97 21.48 0.01
C GLU A 45 16.06 22.15 -0.83
N TYR A 46 16.81 23.08 -0.22
CA TYR A 46 17.98 23.70 -0.85
C TYR A 46 19.01 22.66 -1.30
N PHE A 47 19.32 21.69 -0.44
CA PHE A 47 20.22 20.60 -0.81
C PHE A 47 19.72 19.82 -2.02
N ILE A 48 18.45 19.42 -2.07
CA ILE A 48 17.91 18.63 -3.18
C ILE A 48 17.93 19.44 -4.48
N GLU A 49 17.41 20.66 -4.46
CA GLU A 49 17.19 21.47 -5.67
C GLU A 49 18.48 22.14 -6.17
N SER A 50 19.30 22.67 -5.25
CA SER A 50 20.44 23.54 -5.62
C SER A 50 21.80 22.85 -5.53
N VAL A 51 21.91 21.68 -4.90
CA VAL A 51 23.19 20.97 -4.72
C VAL A 51 23.16 19.56 -5.29
N TRP A 52 22.15 18.76 -4.93
CA TRP A 52 22.05 17.37 -5.34
C TRP A 52 21.88 17.26 -6.84
N GLU A 53 20.83 17.86 -7.39
CA GLU A 53 20.49 17.79 -8.81
C GLU A 53 21.54 18.41 -9.75
N PRO A 54 22.03 19.64 -9.54
CA PRO A 54 22.98 20.25 -10.46
C PRO A 54 24.42 19.76 -10.29
N ILE A 55 24.81 19.27 -9.11
CA ILE A 55 26.23 19.01 -8.77
C ILE A 55 26.45 17.55 -8.38
N VAL A 56 25.84 17.10 -7.29
CA VAL A 56 26.23 15.82 -6.65
C VAL A 56 25.84 14.63 -7.53
N SER A 57 24.62 14.61 -8.06
CA SER A 57 24.09 13.52 -8.90
C SER A 57 24.83 13.39 -10.24
N LYS A 58 25.45 14.46 -10.72
CA LYS A 58 26.15 14.51 -12.03
C LYS A 58 27.65 14.30 -11.93
N LYS A 59 28.30 14.85 -10.88
CA LYS A 59 29.77 14.95 -10.80
C LYS A 59 30.34 14.13 -9.65
N CYS A 60 29.75 14.22 -8.46
CA CYS A 60 30.36 13.66 -7.26
C CYS A 60 30.03 12.16 -7.08
N ILE A 61 28.77 11.77 -7.33
CA ILE A 61 28.30 10.40 -7.09
C ILE A 61 29.00 9.36 -7.98
N ALA A 62 29.55 9.76 -9.13
CA ALA A 62 30.31 8.87 -10.00
C ALA A 62 31.54 8.23 -9.29
N CYS A 63 32.12 8.90 -8.30
CA CYS A 63 33.25 8.37 -7.51
C CYS A 63 32.87 8.10 -6.05
N HIS A 64 31.98 8.91 -5.46
CA HIS A 64 31.61 8.86 -4.05
C HIS A 64 30.40 7.94 -3.80
N THR A 65 30.57 6.65 -4.07
CA THR A 65 29.59 5.59 -3.78
C THR A 65 30.28 4.46 -3.02
N SER A 66 29.50 3.48 -2.51
CA SER A 66 30.06 2.34 -1.77
C SER A 66 31.04 1.47 -2.57
N HIS A 67 31.05 1.61 -3.90
CA HIS A 67 31.89 0.86 -4.84
C HIS A 67 32.72 1.76 -5.78
N GLY A 68 32.48 3.08 -5.77
CA GLY A 68 33.24 4.02 -6.59
C GLY A 68 34.69 4.21 -6.12
N ALA A 69 35.48 4.93 -6.92
CA ALA A 69 36.90 5.18 -6.64
C ALA A 69 37.17 5.90 -5.31
N ALA A 70 36.17 6.59 -4.74
CA ALA A 70 36.26 7.33 -3.49
C ALA A 70 35.50 6.66 -2.33
N LYS A 71 35.20 5.36 -2.41
CA LYS A 71 34.49 4.58 -1.37
C LYS A 71 35.14 4.63 0.02
N ASP A 72 36.47 4.81 0.08
CA ASP A 72 37.23 4.86 1.33
C ASP A 72 37.30 6.29 1.92
N SER A 73 36.62 7.25 1.27
CA SER A 73 36.50 8.60 1.79
C SER A 73 35.36 8.71 2.81
N ARG A 74 35.34 9.80 3.59
CA ARG A 74 34.20 10.12 4.49
C ARG A 74 32.97 10.63 3.75
N LEU A 75 33.04 10.76 2.42
CA LEU A 75 31.94 11.22 1.57
C LEU A 75 31.49 10.05 0.70
N VAL A 76 30.44 9.34 1.13
CA VAL A 76 29.86 8.22 0.37
C VAL A 76 28.36 8.46 0.24
N PHE A 77 27.90 8.67 -0.99
CA PHE A 77 26.50 8.94 -1.29
C PHE A 77 25.71 7.66 -1.55
N ALA A 78 24.46 7.66 -1.09
CA ALA A 78 23.43 6.76 -1.54
C ALA A 78 22.86 7.24 -2.90
N PRO A 79 22.52 6.33 -3.82
CA PRO A 79 21.81 6.68 -5.05
C PRO A 79 20.40 7.21 -4.76
N SER A 80 19.85 8.02 -5.68
CA SER A 80 18.48 8.57 -5.55
C SER A 80 17.37 7.52 -5.61
N THR A 81 17.71 6.27 -5.92
CA THR A 81 16.81 5.13 -5.87
C THR A 81 16.67 4.52 -4.48
N GLU A 82 17.57 4.83 -3.54
CA GLU A 82 17.45 4.40 -2.13
C GLU A 82 16.44 5.28 -1.37
N PRO A 83 15.51 4.69 -0.59
CA PRO A 83 14.63 5.43 0.29
C PRO A 83 15.43 6.27 1.31
N GLY A 84 15.02 7.52 1.52
CA GLY A 84 15.70 8.43 2.44
C GLY A 84 17.10 8.89 1.98
N PHE A 85 17.46 8.72 0.71
CA PHE A 85 18.79 9.10 0.20
C PHE A 85 19.14 10.57 0.50
N ALA A 86 18.17 11.48 0.42
CA ALA A 86 18.41 12.91 0.59
C ALA A 86 18.89 13.24 2.01
N ASP A 87 18.28 12.63 3.04
CA ASP A 87 18.68 12.82 4.43
C ASP A 87 20.06 12.20 4.71
N LYS A 88 20.29 10.99 4.20
CA LYS A 88 21.58 10.30 4.30
C LYS A 88 22.70 11.13 3.65
N ASN A 89 22.47 11.62 2.44
CA ASN A 89 23.47 12.37 1.68
C ASN A 89 23.71 13.77 2.25
N LEU A 90 22.66 14.43 2.73
CA LEU A 90 22.79 15.69 3.45
C LEU A 90 23.58 15.52 4.75
N ALA A 91 23.32 14.46 5.52
CA ALA A 91 24.04 14.18 6.76
C ALA A 91 25.54 13.91 6.51
N VAL A 92 25.87 13.15 5.47
CA VAL A 92 27.28 12.91 5.08
C VAL A 92 27.94 14.22 4.65
N MET A 93 27.26 15.07 3.86
CA MET A 93 27.81 16.38 3.52
C MET A 93 27.94 17.29 4.75
N ALA A 94 26.99 17.28 5.67
CA ALA A 94 27.08 18.02 6.92
C ALA A 94 28.28 17.58 7.73
N GLU A 95 28.52 16.28 7.89
CA GLU A 95 29.72 15.78 8.56
C GLU A 95 30.99 16.27 7.86
N VAL A 96 31.08 16.09 6.53
CA VAL A 96 32.28 16.49 5.78
C VAL A 96 32.49 18.00 5.78
N SER A 97 31.41 18.78 5.92
CA SER A 97 31.47 20.24 5.97
C SER A 97 32.28 20.75 7.18
N THR A 98 32.28 20.00 8.29
CA THR A 98 32.94 20.36 9.55
C THR A 98 34.47 20.28 9.47
N TYR A 99 35.03 19.52 8.52
CA TYR A 99 36.48 19.44 8.34
C TYR A 99 36.97 20.68 7.61
N THR A 100 37.54 21.62 8.36
CA THR A 100 38.07 22.87 7.81
C THR A 100 39.59 22.83 7.61
N ILE A 101 40.07 23.43 6.52
CA ILE A 101 41.48 23.64 6.25
C ILE A 101 41.64 25.14 6.00
N ARG A 102 42.42 25.84 6.83
CA ARG A 102 42.59 27.30 6.78
C ARG A 102 41.24 28.07 6.82
N GLY A 103 40.30 27.58 7.63
CA GLY A 103 38.98 28.21 7.81
C GLY A 103 37.96 27.95 6.70
N LEU A 104 38.32 27.19 5.65
CA LEU A 104 37.41 26.80 4.58
C LEU A 104 37.10 25.30 4.66
N SER A 105 35.85 24.94 4.40
CA SER A 105 35.40 23.55 4.42
C SER A 105 36.08 22.70 3.34
N ALA A 106 36.41 21.44 3.68
CA ALA A 106 36.92 20.46 2.74
C ALA A 106 35.98 20.22 1.54
N LEU A 107 34.66 20.40 1.73
CA LEU A 107 33.66 20.35 0.66
C LEU A 107 33.84 21.43 -0.41
N LEU A 108 34.48 22.55 -0.07
CA LEU A 108 34.75 23.64 -1.02
C LEU A 108 36.15 23.51 -1.64
N LEU A 109 37.15 23.12 -0.83
CA LEU A 109 38.55 23.11 -1.23
C LEU A 109 38.92 21.94 -2.14
N LYS A 110 38.39 20.75 -1.87
CA LYS A 110 38.77 19.55 -2.64
C LYS A 110 38.16 19.57 -4.05
N PRO A 111 36.85 19.77 -4.25
CA PRO A 111 36.26 19.75 -5.60
C PRO A 111 36.80 20.87 -6.51
N THR A 112 37.31 21.98 -5.95
CA THR A 112 37.95 23.07 -6.69
C THR A 112 39.45 22.87 -6.94
N ALA A 113 40.02 21.72 -6.56
CA ALA A 113 41.44 21.40 -6.62
C ALA A 113 42.37 22.37 -5.85
N GLN A 114 41.83 23.19 -4.95
CA GLN A 114 42.61 23.99 -4.00
C GLN A 114 43.27 23.12 -2.91
N LYS A 115 42.75 21.91 -2.72
CA LYS A 115 43.39 20.79 -2.04
C LYS A 115 43.30 19.55 -2.93
N GLU A 116 44.26 18.65 -2.79
CA GLU A 116 44.29 17.39 -3.51
C GLU A 116 42.99 16.57 -3.31
N HIS A 117 42.35 16.19 -4.41
CA HIS A 117 41.07 15.49 -4.47
C HIS A 117 41.16 14.08 -5.10
N GLY A 118 42.30 13.72 -5.69
CA GLY A 118 42.49 12.44 -6.39
C GLY A 118 41.80 12.38 -7.76
N GLY A 119 40.54 12.81 -7.87
CA GLY A 119 39.78 12.92 -9.13
C GLY A 119 40.00 14.23 -9.90
N GLY A 120 40.98 15.06 -9.51
CA GLY A 120 41.19 16.37 -10.10
C GLY A 120 40.09 17.39 -9.79
N GLN A 121 40.05 18.47 -10.58
CA GLN A 121 39.06 19.55 -10.44
C GLN A 121 37.68 19.10 -10.96
N GLN A 122 36.66 19.22 -10.12
CA GLN A 122 35.28 18.85 -10.44
C GLN A 122 34.38 20.07 -10.65
N ILE A 123 34.65 21.16 -9.93
CA ILE A 123 33.96 22.45 -10.07
C ILE A 123 34.98 23.59 -10.10
N ALA A 124 34.62 24.72 -10.71
CA ALA A 124 35.47 25.91 -10.73
C ALA A 124 35.23 26.78 -9.49
N ALA A 125 36.30 27.37 -8.94
CA ALA A 125 36.16 28.34 -7.85
C ALA A 125 35.36 29.57 -8.34
N GLY A 126 34.40 30.02 -7.55
CA GLY A 126 33.52 31.14 -7.90
C GLY A 126 32.42 30.83 -8.92
N SER A 127 32.29 29.59 -9.40
CA SER A 127 31.18 29.18 -10.27
C SER A 127 29.84 29.15 -9.53
N PRO A 128 28.70 29.11 -10.23
CA PRO A 128 27.40 28.90 -9.60
C PRO A 128 27.36 27.64 -8.71
N GLU A 129 28.00 26.55 -9.13
CA GLU A 129 28.09 25.32 -8.31
C GLU A 129 28.90 25.52 -7.03
N TYR A 130 29.99 26.31 -7.10
CA TYR A 130 30.77 26.67 -5.91
C TYR A 130 29.95 27.52 -4.93
N GLN A 131 29.20 28.50 -5.45
CA GLN A 131 28.34 29.35 -4.64
C GLN A 131 27.24 28.52 -3.96
N ALA A 132 26.62 27.58 -4.68
CA ALA A 132 25.59 26.72 -4.12
C ALA A 132 26.12 25.80 -3.01
N LEU A 133 27.32 25.22 -3.20
CA LEU A 133 27.98 24.44 -2.14
C LEU A 133 28.38 25.31 -0.95
N SER A 134 28.86 26.53 -1.20
CA SER A 134 29.23 27.46 -0.13
C SER A 134 28.03 27.86 0.72
N GLU A 135 26.89 28.12 0.07
CA GLU A 135 25.62 28.43 0.73
C GLU A 135 25.12 27.22 1.54
N LEU A 136 25.21 25.99 1.01
CA LEU A 136 24.87 24.79 1.78
C LEU A 136 25.73 24.66 3.04
N VAL A 137 27.05 24.85 2.93
CA VAL A 137 27.96 24.82 4.09
C VAL A 137 27.58 25.91 5.10
N HIS A 138 27.23 27.10 4.64
CA HIS A 138 26.78 28.18 5.51
C HIS A 138 25.48 27.81 6.25
N ARG A 139 24.46 27.32 5.55
CA ARG A 139 23.19 26.86 6.15
C ARG A 139 23.39 25.75 7.19
N ILE A 140 24.27 24.80 6.90
CA ILE A 140 24.61 23.72 7.85
C ILE A 140 25.27 24.29 9.12
N SER A 141 26.12 25.32 8.97
CA SER A 141 26.82 25.93 10.11
C SER A 141 25.93 26.83 10.98
N GLU A 142 25.00 27.57 10.38
CA GLU A 142 24.08 28.47 11.10
C GLU A 142 22.89 27.71 11.73
N GLY A 143 22.54 26.55 11.17
CA GLY A 143 21.37 25.78 11.58
C GLY A 143 20.12 26.12 10.76
N GLU A 144 19.07 25.31 10.94
CA GLU A 144 17.83 25.44 10.16
C GLU A 144 17.07 26.73 10.51
N ALA A 145 16.93 27.61 9.52
CA ALA A 145 16.23 28.89 9.67
C ALA A 145 14.75 28.82 9.26
N CYS A 146 14.33 27.73 8.58
CA CYS A 146 12.99 27.57 8.04
C CYS A 146 12.27 26.35 8.64
N SER A 147 10.97 26.49 8.92
CA SER A 147 10.12 25.34 9.24
C SER A 147 9.33 24.90 8.01
N PRO A 148 9.18 23.59 7.74
CA PRO A 148 8.37 23.11 6.63
C PRO A 148 6.90 23.53 6.85
N LEU A 149 6.22 23.97 5.79
CA LEU A 149 4.77 24.20 5.86
C LEU A 149 4.04 22.86 5.88
N PRO A 150 2.89 22.77 6.58
CA PRO A 150 1.97 21.65 6.43
C PRO A 150 1.64 21.35 4.96
N ILE A 151 1.58 20.07 4.60
CA ILE A 151 1.36 19.61 3.21
C ILE A 151 0.08 20.21 2.61
N SER A 152 -0.99 20.33 3.40
CA SER A 152 -2.25 20.93 2.95
C SER A 152 -2.10 22.39 2.52
N LEU A 153 -1.17 23.15 3.14
CA LEU A 153 -0.86 24.52 2.76
C LEU A 153 0.07 24.62 1.55
N ARG A 154 0.65 23.50 1.09
CA ARG A 154 1.42 23.43 -0.15
C ARG A 154 0.54 23.35 -1.41
N PHE A 155 -0.74 22.97 -1.26
CA PHE A 155 -1.69 22.83 -2.37
C PHE A 155 -2.92 23.74 -2.18
N PRO A 156 -2.88 25.01 -2.62
CA PRO A 156 -4.03 25.90 -2.57
C PRO A 156 -5.24 25.33 -3.34
N GLY A 157 -6.43 25.44 -2.76
CA GLY A 157 -7.68 24.98 -3.41
C GLY A 157 -7.92 23.47 -3.37
N LEU A 158 -7.11 22.71 -2.62
CA LEU A 158 -7.29 21.27 -2.43
C LEU A 158 -8.52 20.97 -1.55
N ALA A 159 -9.47 20.21 -2.09
CA ALA A 159 -10.60 19.68 -1.34
C ALA A 159 -10.27 18.30 -0.79
N LEU A 160 -10.44 18.14 0.52
CA LEU A 160 -10.25 16.88 1.22
C LEU A 160 -11.60 16.21 1.53
N ARG A 161 -11.61 14.89 1.46
CA ARG A 161 -12.71 14.03 1.87
C ARG A 161 -13.05 14.32 3.35
N PRO A 162 -14.34 14.53 3.69
CA PRO A 162 -14.78 14.66 5.07
C PRO A 162 -14.45 13.42 5.89
N TYR A 163 -14.21 13.60 7.20
CA TYR A 163 -13.82 12.49 8.10
C TYR A 163 -14.79 11.30 8.10
N PRO A 164 -16.13 11.46 8.02
CA PRO A 164 -17.04 10.31 7.91
C PRO A 164 -16.79 9.47 6.65
N ALA A 165 -16.66 10.10 5.49
CA ALA A 165 -16.36 9.39 4.25
C ALA A 165 -14.93 8.81 4.25
N THR A 166 -13.97 9.46 4.91
CA THR A 166 -12.64 8.88 5.18
C THR A 166 -12.74 7.64 6.07
N LEU A 167 -13.57 7.68 7.11
CA LEU A 167 -13.78 6.58 8.04
C LEU A 167 -14.40 5.37 7.35
N TYR A 168 -15.41 5.57 6.50
CA TYR A 168 -16.02 4.50 5.71
C TYR A 168 -14.98 3.68 4.96
N LYS A 169 -14.11 4.36 4.21
CA LYS A 169 -13.06 3.68 3.43
C LYS A 169 -12.01 3.02 4.33
N ALA A 170 -11.63 3.71 5.40
CA ALA A 170 -10.64 3.21 6.35
C ALA A 170 -11.13 1.95 7.09
N SER A 171 -12.40 1.94 7.52
CA SER A 171 -12.98 0.81 8.27
C SER A 171 -13.08 -0.44 7.41
N LEU A 172 -13.49 -0.29 6.16
CA LEU A 172 -13.59 -1.41 5.24
C LEU A 172 -12.20 -1.98 4.92
N ARG A 173 -11.22 -1.13 4.61
CA ARG A 173 -9.84 -1.57 4.30
C ARG A 173 -9.16 -2.21 5.50
N LEU A 174 -9.27 -1.59 6.66
CA LEU A 174 -8.41 -1.94 7.79
C LEU A 174 -9.10 -2.87 8.77
N ALA A 175 -10.42 -2.76 8.97
CA ALA A 175 -11.17 -3.57 9.94
C ALA A 175 -12.18 -4.52 9.28
N GLY A 176 -12.31 -4.52 7.94
CA GLY A 176 -13.19 -5.45 7.22
C GLY A 176 -14.69 -5.27 7.51
N ARG A 177 -15.10 -4.09 7.96
CA ARG A 177 -16.51 -3.78 8.30
C ARG A 177 -16.89 -2.35 7.92
N LEU A 178 -18.18 -2.09 7.81
CA LEU A 178 -18.71 -0.73 7.71
C LEU A 178 -18.64 -0.01 9.08
N PRO A 179 -18.50 1.33 9.10
CA PRO A 179 -18.58 2.08 10.33
C PRO A 179 -20.03 2.15 10.81
N THR A 180 -20.23 2.09 12.13
CA THR A 180 -21.57 2.25 12.72
C THR A 180 -22.07 3.70 12.55
N PRO A 181 -23.39 3.94 12.59
CA PRO A 181 -23.93 5.29 12.55
C PRO A 181 -23.38 6.21 13.66
N ALA A 182 -23.11 5.65 14.86
CA ALA A 182 -22.51 6.39 15.97
C ALA A 182 -21.07 6.80 15.68
N GLU A 183 -20.26 5.90 15.10
CA GLU A 183 -18.89 6.21 14.68
C GLU A 183 -18.87 7.27 13.58
N MET A 184 -19.78 7.19 12.60
CA MET A 184 -19.91 8.18 11.52
C MET A 184 -20.29 9.57 12.05
N ASN A 185 -21.26 9.63 12.97
CA ASN A 185 -21.67 10.88 13.59
C ASN A 185 -20.53 11.50 14.41
N LYS A 186 -19.80 10.67 15.17
CA LYS A 186 -18.65 11.12 15.96
C LYS A 186 -17.52 11.64 15.06
N ALA A 187 -17.20 10.93 13.98
CA ALA A 187 -16.19 11.39 13.03
C ALA A 187 -16.55 12.74 12.37
N ALA A 188 -17.83 13.07 12.25
CA ALA A 188 -18.28 14.35 11.69
C ALA A 188 -17.95 15.56 12.59
N GLU A 189 -17.65 15.34 13.88
CA GLU A 189 -17.32 16.41 14.84
C GLU A 189 -15.94 17.03 14.60
N GLY A 190 -15.06 16.36 13.85
CA GLY A 190 -13.75 16.87 13.46
C GLY A 190 -12.61 15.88 13.68
N GLU A 191 -11.38 16.36 13.51
CA GLU A 191 -10.18 15.51 13.50
C GLU A 191 -9.94 14.75 14.80
N VAL A 192 -10.14 15.41 15.95
CA VAL A 192 -9.92 14.79 17.28
C VAL A 192 -10.89 13.63 17.49
N ALA A 193 -12.17 13.84 17.17
CA ALA A 193 -13.20 12.81 17.31
C ALA A 193 -12.98 11.65 16.31
N PHE A 194 -12.55 11.96 15.08
CA PHE A 194 -12.09 10.95 14.11
C PHE A 194 -10.92 10.13 14.65
N ASP A 195 -9.94 10.77 15.30
CA ASP A 195 -8.80 10.09 15.90
C ASP A 195 -9.22 9.15 17.05
N GLU A 196 -10.21 9.53 17.85
CA GLU A 196 -10.77 8.65 18.89
C GLU A 196 -11.45 7.41 18.28
N VAL A 197 -12.24 7.58 17.22
CA VAL A 197 -12.89 6.46 16.52
C VAL A 197 -11.85 5.52 15.91
N LEU A 198 -10.84 6.07 15.21
CA LEU A 198 -9.74 5.26 14.68
C LEU A 198 -8.99 4.51 15.77
N SER A 199 -8.80 5.10 16.95
CA SER A 199 -8.11 4.43 18.06
C SER A 199 -8.88 3.21 18.56
N ALA A 200 -10.20 3.31 18.68
CA ALA A 200 -11.06 2.19 19.06
C ALA A 200 -11.02 1.09 17.99
N MET A 201 -11.16 1.47 16.71
CA MET A 201 -11.10 0.53 15.58
C MET A 201 -9.75 -0.18 15.48
N MET A 202 -8.65 0.53 15.70
CA MET A 202 -7.29 -0.04 15.70
C MET A 202 -7.01 -0.97 16.90
N ALA A 203 -7.93 -1.08 17.86
CA ALA A 203 -7.86 -2.05 18.95
C ALA A 203 -8.61 -3.36 18.63
N GLU A 204 -9.40 -3.40 17.56
CA GLU A 204 -10.13 -4.60 17.14
C GLU A 204 -9.16 -5.65 16.55
N PRO A 205 -9.40 -6.95 16.78
CA PRO A 205 -8.59 -8.01 16.17
C PRO A 205 -8.52 -7.93 14.64
N ALA A 206 -9.65 -7.59 14.00
CA ALA A 206 -9.75 -7.44 12.55
C ALA A 206 -8.80 -6.36 11.99
N PHE A 207 -8.48 -5.32 12.78
CA PHE A 207 -7.48 -4.34 12.38
C PHE A 207 -6.11 -4.97 12.15
N ALA A 208 -5.71 -5.87 13.05
CA ALA A 208 -4.43 -6.56 12.93
C ALA A 208 -4.37 -7.45 11.69
N ASP A 209 -5.50 -8.07 11.33
CA ASP A 209 -5.62 -8.90 10.13
C ASP A 209 -5.53 -8.06 8.86
N GLY A 210 -6.15 -6.86 8.84
CA GLY A 210 -6.01 -5.89 7.74
C GLY A 210 -4.57 -5.40 7.55
N ILE A 211 -3.83 -5.19 8.65
CA ILE A 211 -2.41 -4.85 8.61
C ILE A 211 -1.56 -6.01 8.09
N ALA A 212 -1.84 -7.24 8.53
CA ALA A 212 -1.18 -8.43 8.01
C ALA A 212 -1.45 -8.62 6.51
N GLN A 213 -2.67 -8.34 6.04
CA GLN A 213 -3.02 -8.39 4.63
C GLN A 213 -2.24 -7.37 3.78
N ILE A 214 -1.96 -6.17 4.30
CA ILE A 214 -1.07 -5.21 3.61
C ILE A 214 0.33 -5.81 3.40
N ILE A 215 0.89 -6.46 4.41
CA ILE A 215 2.18 -7.13 4.31
C ILE A 215 2.12 -8.30 3.32
N GLN A 216 1.03 -9.09 3.34
CA GLN A 216 0.81 -10.18 2.40
C GLN A 216 0.76 -9.70 0.95
N ASP A 217 0.09 -8.58 0.69
CA ASP A 217 -0.01 -7.99 -0.64
C ASP A 217 1.38 -7.65 -1.22
N GLU A 218 2.31 -7.21 -0.36
CA GLU A 218 3.67 -6.82 -0.76
C GLU A 218 4.68 -7.97 -0.73
N HIS A 219 4.54 -8.94 0.17
CA HIS A 219 5.53 -10.03 0.33
C HIS A 219 5.10 -11.34 -0.32
N ASN A 220 3.82 -11.47 -0.69
CA ASN A 220 3.27 -12.58 -1.47
C ASN A 220 3.60 -13.96 -0.89
N PHE A 221 3.51 -14.13 0.44
CA PHE A 221 3.81 -15.43 1.07
C PHE A 221 2.82 -16.49 0.58
N ALA A 222 3.33 -17.66 0.17
CA ALA A 222 2.50 -18.72 -0.40
C ALA A 222 2.21 -19.84 0.60
N PRO A 223 1.06 -20.53 0.48
CA PRO A 223 0.68 -21.62 1.37
C PRO A 223 1.49 -22.91 1.14
N GLN A 224 1.96 -23.17 -0.09
CA GLN A 224 2.64 -24.45 -0.42
C GLN A 224 4.13 -24.46 -0.07
N VAL A 225 4.42 -24.38 1.23
CA VAL A 225 5.79 -24.27 1.77
C VAL A 225 6.18 -25.40 2.71
N VAL A 226 5.41 -26.48 2.85
CA VAL A 226 5.78 -27.62 3.71
C VAL A 226 5.68 -28.95 2.97
N ASP A 227 6.40 -29.97 3.44
CA ASP A 227 6.36 -31.35 2.94
C ASP A 227 6.52 -32.34 4.11
N GLU A 228 6.19 -33.60 3.86
CA GLU A 228 6.18 -34.66 4.87
C GLU A 228 7.58 -35.04 5.39
N GLU A 229 8.65 -34.75 4.64
CA GLU A 229 10.03 -35.09 5.04
C GLU A 229 10.51 -34.16 6.15
N ASP A 230 10.32 -32.86 5.97
CA ASP A 230 10.72 -31.85 6.97
C ASP A 230 9.63 -31.61 8.05
N TYR A 231 8.37 -31.95 7.77
CA TYR A 231 7.23 -31.77 8.69
C TYR A 231 6.36 -33.04 8.79
N PRO A 232 6.86 -34.10 9.44
CA PRO A 232 6.19 -35.41 9.47
C PRO A 232 4.84 -35.40 10.18
N ASN A 233 4.60 -34.48 11.11
CA ASN A 233 3.33 -34.36 11.82
C ASN A 233 2.15 -33.95 10.91
N ILE A 234 2.41 -33.47 9.68
CA ILE A 234 1.36 -33.24 8.68
C ILE A 234 0.61 -34.54 8.35
N LEU A 235 1.29 -35.69 8.42
CA LEU A 235 0.68 -37.02 8.23
C LEU A 235 -0.38 -37.37 9.29
N GLY A 236 -0.43 -36.62 10.39
CA GLY A 236 -1.49 -36.74 11.41
C GLY A 236 -2.84 -36.20 10.95
N TYR A 237 -2.89 -35.41 9.87
CA TYR A 237 -4.12 -34.85 9.31
C TYR A 237 -4.72 -35.70 8.19
N PRO A 238 -6.06 -35.69 8.02
CA PRO A 238 -6.70 -36.30 6.87
C PRO A 238 -6.18 -35.70 5.54
N PRO A 239 -6.02 -36.49 4.46
CA PRO A 239 -5.49 -36.01 3.18
C PRO A 239 -6.22 -34.77 2.63
N GLU A 240 -7.53 -34.68 2.83
CA GLU A 240 -8.37 -33.55 2.43
C GLU A 240 -8.06 -32.25 3.19
N SER A 241 -7.48 -32.33 4.40
CA SER A 241 -7.14 -31.18 5.25
C SER A 241 -5.71 -30.70 5.07
N VAL A 242 -4.85 -31.48 4.39
CA VAL A 242 -3.41 -31.16 4.23
C VAL A 242 -3.22 -29.78 3.59
N TYR A 243 -4.09 -29.41 2.64
CA TYR A 243 -4.01 -28.09 2.01
C TYR A 243 -4.22 -26.95 3.02
N ASP A 244 -5.19 -27.08 3.92
CA ASP A 244 -5.47 -26.05 4.94
C ASP A 244 -4.37 -25.98 5.98
N VAL A 245 -3.73 -27.11 6.31
CA VAL A 245 -2.52 -27.15 7.13
C VAL A 245 -1.37 -26.40 6.45
N MET A 246 -1.17 -26.61 5.15
CA MET A 246 -0.19 -25.85 4.36
C MET A 246 -0.52 -24.34 4.38
N LYS A 247 -1.80 -23.95 4.21
CA LYS A 247 -2.21 -22.54 4.37
C LYS A 247 -1.86 -21.99 5.74
N ALA A 248 -2.12 -22.75 6.82
CA ALA A 248 -1.82 -22.33 8.17
C ALA A 248 -0.33 -22.06 8.38
N VAL A 249 0.55 -22.95 7.91
CA VAL A 249 2.01 -22.72 7.96
C VAL A 249 2.42 -21.53 7.07
N GLY A 250 1.85 -21.44 5.87
CA GLY A 250 2.07 -20.32 4.96
C GLY A 250 1.74 -18.96 5.57
N ARG A 251 0.75 -18.92 6.47
CA ARG A 251 0.24 -17.75 7.16
C ARG A 251 1.08 -17.31 8.37
N GLU A 252 2.02 -18.12 8.86
CA GLU A 252 2.86 -17.81 10.03
C GLU A 252 3.47 -16.38 10.01
N PRO A 253 4.02 -15.84 8.89
CA PRO A 253 4.49 -14.45 8.86
C PRO A 253 3.39 -13.41 9.13
N LEU A 254 2.16 -13.70 8.69
CA LEU A 254 1.00 -12.83 8.87
C LEU A 254 0.49 -12.89 10.31
N ASP A 255 0.53 -14.07 10.92
CA ASP A 255 0.17 -14.25 12.32
C ASP A 255 1.18 -13.54 13.25
N LEU A 256 2.48 -13.53 12.88
CA LEU A 256 3.48 -12.68 13.56
C LEU A 256 3.12 -11.19 13.48
N VAL A 257 2.74 -10.69 12.31
CA VAL A 257 2.30 -9.29 12.15
C VAL A 257 1.07 -9.01 12.99
N ALA A 258 0.06 -9.89 12.91
CA ALA A 258 -1.17 -9.74 13.68
C ALA A 258 -0.88 -9.72 15.18
N TYR A 259 -0.02 -10.61 15.67
CA TYR A 259 0.43 -10.64 17.06
C TYR A 259 1.10 -9.33 17.49
N ILE A 260 2.04 -8.81 16.69
CA ILE A 260 2.73 -7.54 16.96
C ILE A 260 1.72 -6.39 17.08
N VAL A 261 0.76 -6.30 16.16
CA VAL A 261 -0.24 -5.22 16.12
C VAL A 261 -1.24 -5.32 17.28
N ARG A 262 -1.73 -6.53 17.58
CA ARG A 262 -2.67 -6.79 18.69
C ARG A 262 -2.05 -6.40 20.04
N ASN A 263 -0.76 -6.65 20.21
CA ASN A 263 -0.04 -6.40 21.46
C ASN A 263 0.69 -5.04 21.53
N ASN A 264 0.56 -4.19 20.49
CA ASN A 264 1.25 -2.90 20.39
C ASN A 264 2.79 -3.01 20.50
N LEU A 265 3.35 -4.11 19.99
CA LEU A 265 4.80 -4.31 19.96
C LEU A 265 5.45 -3.46 18.86
N PRO A 266 6.76 -3.16 18.98
CA PRO A 266 7.52 -2.50 17.92
C PRO A 266 7.43 -3.27 16.60
N ILE A 267 7.06 -2.60 15.51
CA ILE A 267 6.95 -3.23 14.18
C ILE A 267 8.29 -3.75 13.64
N THR A 268 9.42 -3.33 14.23
CA THR A 268 10.75 -3.91 13.95
C THR A 268 10.81 -5.41 14.28
N GLU A 269 9.94 -5.91 15.15
CA GLU A 269 9.86 -7.34 15.51
C GLU A 269 9.49 -8.24 14.34
N ILE A 270 8.95 -7.71 13.23
CA ILE A 270 8.77 -8.49 12.00
C ILE A 270 10.11 -9.09 11.50
N LEU A 271 11.24 -8.47 11.86
CA LEU A 271 12.59 -8.99 11.60
C LEU A 271 13.29 -9.46 12.88
N THR A 272 13.08 -8.78 14.01
CA THR A 272 13.90 -9.01 15.22
C THR A 272 13.32 -10.02 16.19
N ALA A 273 12.10 -10.54 15.96
CA ALA A 273 11.52 -11.54 16.85
C ALA A 273 12.44 -12.77 16.94
N ASP A 274 12.83 -13.13 18.16
CA ASP A 274 13.64 -14.30 18.50
C ASP A 274 12.77 -15.53 18.80
N TYR A 275 11.55 -15.51 18.29
CA TYR A 275 10.50 -16.51 18.44
C TYR A 275 9.68 -16.60 17.15
N THR A 276 8.84 -17.63 17.06
CA THR A 276 7.76 -17.68 16.07
C THR A 276 6.39 -17.75 16.75
N ILE A 277 5.34 -17.51 15.96
CA ILE A 277 3.95 -17.61 16.36
C ILE A 277 3.37 -18.92 15.83
N VAL A 278 2.60 -19.60 16.68
CA VAL A 278 1.82 -20.78 16.31
C VAL A 278 0.36 -20.59 16.68
N ASN A 279 -0.51 -21.10 15.81
CA ASN A 279 -1.90 -21.43 16.11
C ASN A 279 -2.05 -22.93 16.42
N PRO A 280 -3.23 -23.44 16.82
CA PRO A 280 -3.43 -24.86 17.14
C PRO A 280 -2.94 -25.82 16.06
N THR A 281 -3.16 -25.49 14.79
CA THR A 281 -2.70 -26.32 13.65
C THR A 281 -1.18 -26.35 13.54
N THR A 282 -0.53 -25.18 13.51
CA THR A 282 0.93 -25.08 13.36
C THR A 282 1.71 -25.57 14.58
N ALA A 283 1.13 -25.48 15.79
CA ALA A 283 1.71 -26.06 17.00
C ALA A 283 1.88 -27.58 16.86
N HIS A 284 0.86 -28.24 16.32
CA HIS A 284 0.92 -29.67 16.03
C HIS A 284 1.93 -30.00 14.93
N VAL A 285 1.92 -29.25 13.83
CA VAL A 285 2.88 -29.43 12.72
C VAL A 285 4.33 -29.33 13.23
N TYR A 286 4.61 -28.42 14.15
CA TYR A 286 5.94 -28.24 14.74
C TYR A 286 6.23 -29.14 15.94
N GLY A 287 5.25 -29.91 16.42
CA GLY A 287 5.40 -30.84 17.54
C GLY A 287 5.62 -30.14 18.88
N VAL A 288 5.05 -28.96 19.05
CA VAL A 288 5.16 -28.13 20.27
C VAL A 288 3.85 -28.08 21.05
N ASP A 289 2.95 -29.04 20.82
CA ASP A 289 1.64 -29.14 21.48
C ASP A 289 1.74 -29.08 23.03
N ASP A 290 2.81 -29.65 23.58
CA ASP A 290 3.06 -29.68 25.03
C ASP A 290 3.63 -28.36 25.60
N GLU A 291 4.06 -27.43 24.74
CA GLU A 291 4.64 -26.14 25.13
C GLU A 291 3.61 -24.99 25.17
N VAL A 292 2.44 -25.19 24.58
CA VAL A 292 1.40 -24.17 24.43
C VAL A 292 0.03 -24.66 24.90
N SER A 293 -0.86 -23.73 25.23
CA SER A 293 -2.24 -24.03 25.60
C SER A 293 -3.19 -23.05 24.95
N PHE A 294 -4.13 -23.58 24.18
CA PHE A 294 -5.19 -22.82 23.51
C PHE A 294 -6.50 -22.99 24.26
N LYS A 295 -7.32 -21.94 24.36
CA LYS A 295 -8.63 -22.02 25.01
C LYS A 295 -9.60 -22.78 24.13
N ASP A 296 -9.57 -22.51 22.83
CA ASP A 296 -10.27 -23.26 21.80
C ASP A 296 -9.28 -23.84 20.78
N PRO A 297 -8.99 -25.16 20.83
CA PRO A 297 -8.13 -25.84 19.87
C PRO A 297 -8.65 -25.82 18.42
N SER A 298 -9.89 -25.40 18.18
CA SER A 298 -10.47 -25.23 16.86
C SER A 298 -10.41 -23.80 16.32
N ASP A 299 -9.99 -22.83 17.12
CA ASP A 299 -9.84 -21.43 16.70
C ASP A 299 -8.45 -21.18 16.11
N PRO A 300 -8.31 -21.02 14.78
CA PRO A 300 -7.02 -20.71 14.16
C PRO A 300 -6.53 -19.28 14.46
N GLY A 301 -7.38 -18.42 15.05
CA GLY A 301 -7.06 -17.07 15.46
C GLY A 301 -6.37 -16.96 16.82
N GLU A 302 -6.33 -18.04 17.60
CA GLU A 302 -5.54 -18.11 18.83
C GLU A 302 -4.05 -18.26 18.51
N LEU A 303 -3.24 -17.34 19.01
CA LEU A 303 -1.82 -17.24 18.70
C LEU A 303 -0.97 -17.40 19.97
N ALA A 304 0.02 -18.27 19.92
CA ALA A 304 0.99 -18.50 20.99
C ALA A 304 2.43 -18.30 20.49
N VAL A 305 3.30 -17.85 21.40
CA VAL A 305 4.72 -17.63 21.12
C VAL A 305 5.50 -18.89 21.47
N VAL A 306 6.35 -19.36 20.55
CA VAL A 306 7.22 -20.54 20.76
C VAL A 306 8.63 -20.31 20.23
N ARG A 307 9.60 -21.09 20.74
CA ARG A 307 10.97 -21.14 20.23
C ARG A 307 11.30 -22.55 19.78
N LEU A 308 11.18 -22.77 18.46
CA LEU A 308 11.40 -24.08 17.85
C LEU A 308 12.81 -24.65 18.11
N SER A 309 12.84 -25.94 18.46
CA SER A 309 14.05 -26.77 18.58
C SER A 309 13.83 -28.11 17.85
N PRO A 310 13.91 -28.15 16.51
CA PRO A 310 13.52 -29.31 15.73
C PRO A 310 14.31 -30.58 16.12
N GLY A 311 13.58 -31.66 16.42
CA GLY A 311 14.11 -33.03 16.36
C GLY A 311 15.16 -33.44 17.40
N GLY A 312 15.25 -32.77 18.55
CA GLY A 312 16.24 -33.14 19.59
C GLY A 312 17.67 -32.76 19.24
N GLU A 313 17.89 -31.88 18.26
CA GLU A 313 19.18 -31.22 18.07
C GLU A 313 19.49 -30.34 19.30
N GLU A 314 20.75 -30.33 19.75
CA GLU A 314 21.17 -29.57 20.95
C GLU A 314 21.03 -28.04 20.81
N ALA A 315 20.73 -27.52 19.60
CA ALA A 315 20.69 -26.08 19.32
C ALA A 315 19.31 -25.61 18.82
N PRO A 316 18.67 -24.63 19.49
CA PRO A 316 17.40 -24.06 19.04
C PRO A 316 17.56 -23.28 17.73
N VAL A 317 16.48 -23.17 16.95
CA VAL A 317 16.44 -22.38 15.72
C VAL A 317 16.78 -20.91 16.04
N PRO A 318 17.70 -20.28 15.30
CA PRO A 318 18.03 -18.88 15.48
C PRO A 318 16.97 -18.00 14.80
N HIS A 319 15.82 -17.83 15.46
CA HIS A 319 14.69 -17.05 14.96
C HIS A 319 15.07 -15.60 14.65
N ALA A 320 14.52 -15.09 13.55
CA ALA A 320 14.71 -13.74 13.03
C ALA A 320 13.43 -13.27 12.32
N GLY A 321 12.32 -13.29 13.07
CA GLY A 321 10.98 -12.97 12.60
C GLY A 321 10.63 -13.65 11.28
N MET A 322 10.17 -12.85 10.31
CA MET A 322 9.78 -13.34 8.99
C MET A 322 10.90 -14.07 8.25
N LEU A 323 12.17 -13.68 8.45
CA LEU A 323 13.30 -14.23 7.67
C LEU A 323 13.61 -15.69 7.98
N THR A 324 13.06 -16.22 9.07
CA THR A 324 13.24 -17.62 9.49
C THR A 324 11.97 -18.45 9.44
N THR A 325 10.87 -17.87 8.94
CA THR A 325 9.64 -18.63 8.69
C THR A 325 9.82 -19.58 7.52
N PRO A 326 9.10 -20.73 7.50
CA PRO A 326 9.09 -21.61 6.33
C PRO A 326 8.61 -20.88 5.07
N SER A 327 7.64 -19.98 5.22
CA SER A 327 7.13 -19.13 4.15
C SER A 327 8.24 -18.32 3.50
N PHE A 328 9.11 -17.65 4.24
CA PHE A 328 10.21 -16.91 3.65
C PHE A 328 11.29 -17.84 3.07
N LEU A 329 11.76 -18.81 3.87
CA LEU A 329 12.92 -19.61 3.52
C LEU A 329 12.66 -20.56 2.33
N ARG A 330 11.44 -21.04 2.15
CA ARG A 330 11.11 -21.98 1.05
C ARG A 330 10.48 -21.31 -0.16
N PHE A 331 9.72 -20.23 0.03
CA PHE A 331 9.20 -19.46 -1.10
C PHE A 331 10.33 -18.79 -1.87
N TYR A 332 11.18 -18.05 -1.16
CA TYR A 332 12.37 -17.44 -1.74
C TYR A 332 13.47 -18.48 -1.80
N SER A 333 13.63 -19.06 -3.00
CA SER A 333 14.70 -20.03 -3.28
C SER A 333 16.05 -19.47 -2.82
N PRO A 334 17.00 -20.31 -2.39
CA PRO A 334 18.34 -19.83 -2.06
C PRO A 334 19.06 -19.21 -3.27
N GLY A 335 18.58 -19.44 -4.50
CA GLY A 335 19.34 -19.17 -5.72
C GLY A 335 20.72 -19.82 -5.65
N ILE A 336 21.74 -19.14 -6.18
CA ILE A 336 23.13 -19.52 -5.97
C ILE A 336 23.60 -18.89 -4.65
N ARG A 337 24.04 -19.71 -3.69
CA ARG A 337 24.67 -19.27 -2.43
C ARG A 337 23.82 -18.29 -1.61
N GLN A 338 22.51 -18.52 -1.49
CA GLN A 338 21.56 -17.69 -0.70
C GLN A 338 21.29 -16.28 -1.24
N ARG A 339 21.76 -15.94 -2.45
CA ARG A 339 21.65 -14.59 -3.03
C ARG A 339 20.23 -14.10 -3.18
N HIS A 340 19.29 -14.96 -3.56
CA HIS A 340 17.91 -14.53 -3.76
C HIS A 340 17.22 -14.16 -2.43
N ARG A 341 17.46 -14.91 -1.35
CA ARG A 341 16.97 -14.53 -0.01
C ARG A 341 17.54 -13.19 0.45
N ALA A 342 18.83 -12.94 0.20
CA ALA A 342 19.46 -11.65 0.52
C ALA A 342 18.90 -10.50 -0.33
N ASP A 343 18.70 -10.70 -1.63
CA ASP A 343 18.08 -9.71 -2.54
C ASP A 343 16.69 -9.29 -2.04
N VAL A 344 15.89 -10.25 -1.57
CA VAL A 344 14.57 -9.97 -0.97
C VAL A 344 14.68 -9.10 0.28
N VAL A 345 15.70 -9.31 1.13
CA VAL A 345 15.94 -8.44 2.29
C VAL A 345 16.17 -6.99 1.84
N PHE A 346 17.03 -6.77 0.84
CA PHE A 346 17.26 -5.43 0.31
C PHE A 346 16.01 -4.82 -0.35
N ARG A 347 15.32 -5.60 -1.20
CA ARG A 347 14.19 -5.10 -1.99
C ARG A 347 12.95 -4.85 -1.15
N ARG A 348 12.53 -5.83 -0.34
CA ARG A 348 11.24 -5.78 0.39
C ARG A 348 11.34 -5.10 1.75
N PHE A 349 12.46 -5.26 2.46
CA PHE A 349 12.61 -4.70 3.81
C PHE A 349 13.43 -3.41 3.85
N LEU A 350 14.27 -3.14 2.85
CA LEU A 350 15.09 -1.91 2.79
C LEU A 350 14.76 -1.03 1.57
N GLY A 351 13.76 -1.41 0.77
CA GLY A 351 13.34 -0.66 -0.43
C GLY A 351 14.47 -0.39 -1.42
N THR A 352 15.52 -1.22 -1.41
CA THR A 352 16.74 -1.03 -2.19
C THR A 352 16.83 -2.08 -3.29
N ASP A 353 16.71 -1.66 -4.54
CA ASP A 353 17.03 -2.53 -5.67
C ASP A 353 18.52 -2.44 -5.99
N LEU A 354 19.27 -3.45 -5.54
CA LEU A 354 20.70 -3.53 -5.78
C LEU A 354 21.05 -3.51 -7.27
N SER A 355 20.15 -3.94 -8.16
CA SER A 355 20.40 -3.94 -9.61
C SER A 355 20.55 -2.53 -10.20
N LEU A 356 20.03 -1.51 -9.52
CA LEU A 356 20.08 -0.10 -9.96
C LEU A 356 21.33 0.64 -9.48
N ILE A 357 22.15 0.03 -8.62
CA ILE A 357 23.30 0.66 -7.96
C ILE A 357 24.53 0.78 -8.89
N GLY A 358 24.55 0.05 -10.02
CA GLY A 358 25.69 -0.06 -10.95
C GLY A 358 25.69 0.88 -12.17
N GLY A 359 24.80 1.88 -12.26
CA GLY A 359 24.88 2.89 -13.34
C GLY A 359 24.39 2.45 -14.74
N GLY A 360 23.60 1.38 -14.85
CA GLY A 360 22.69 1.18 -15.98
C GLY A 360 23.24 0.52 -17.26
N SER A 361 24.53 0.21 -17.39
CA SER A 361 25.02 -0.62 -18.50
C SER A 361 25.28 -2.06 -18.07
N PHE A 362 24.31 -2.95 -18.32
CA PHE A 362 24.53 -4.42 -18.29
C PHE A 362 25.30 -4.93 -19.52
N GLU A 363 25.83 -4.03 -20.37
CA GLU A 363 26.84 -4.35 -21.38
C GLU A 363 28.19 -4.61 -20.70
N VAL A 364 28.21 -5.64 -19.85
CA VAL A 364 29.42 -6.05 -19.16
C VAL A 364 30.29 -6.78 -20.19
N ALA A 365 31.45 -6.22 -20.50
CA ALA A 365 32.49 -6.91 -21.25
C ALA A 365 33.15 -7.97 -20.34
N TRP A 366 32.41 -9.02 -19.99
CA TRP A 366 32.99 -10.18 -19.31
C TRP A 366 33.33 -11.24 -20.34
N THR A 367 34.49 -11.83 -20.19
CA THR A 367 34.96 -12.95 -21.02
C THR A 367 34.86 -14.23 -20.22
N ALA A 368 34.74 -15.37 -20.88
CA ALA A 368 34.76 -16.68 -20.20
C ALA A 368 36.06 -16.93 -19.38
N SER A 369 37.09 -16.10 -19.56
CA SER A 369 38.34 -16.11 -18.79
C SER A 369 38.29 -15.36 -17.45
N ASP A 370 37.24 -14.58 -17.17
CA ASP A 370 37.13 -13.86 -15.89
C ASP A 370 36.73 -14.82 -14.77
N PHE A 371 37.71 -15.29 -13.99
CA PHE A 371 37.46 -16.12 -12.82
C PHE A 371 36.72 -15.33 -11.74
N ASN A 372 35.57 -15.83 -11.28
CA ASN A 372 34.71 -15.22 -10.26
C ASN A 372 34.44 -13.71 -10.50
N PRO A 373 33.73 -13.37 -11.59
CA PRO A 373 33.51 -11.97 -11.98
C PRO A 373 32.76 -11.20 -10.89
N THR A 374 31.89 -11.86 -10.11
CA THR A 374 31.14 -11.24 -9.00
C THR A 374 32.03 -10.67 -7.89
N VAL A 375 33.31 -11.07 -7.82
CA VAL A 375 34.28 -10.58 -6.84
C VAL A 375 35.39 -9.73 -7.49
N ASN A 376 35.78 -10.09 -8.71
CA ASN A 376 36.98 -9.56 -9.37
C ASN A 376 36.68 -8.47 -10.41
N ASN A 377 35.49 -8.48 -11.03
CA ASN A 377 35.07 -7.45 -11.96
C ASN A 377 34.42 -6.29 -11.17
N GLN A 378 34.86 -5.05 -11.42
CA GLN A 378 34.40 -3.87 -10.66
C GLN A 378 32.90 -3.59 -10.86
N ASP A 379 32.38 -3.83 -12.06
CA ASP A 379 30.97 -3.59 -12.40
C ASP A 379 30.07 -4.58 -11.68
N CYS A 380 30.45 -5.87 -11.67
CA CYS A 380 29.70 -6.89 -10.92
C CYS A 380 29.83 -6.68 -9.40
N LYS A 381 31.02 -6.30 -8.93
CA LYS A 381 31.29 -6.10 -7.49
C LYS A 381 30.46 -4.99 -6.88
N ALA A 382 30.04 -4.00 -7.67
CA ALA A 382 29.22 -2.88 -7.21
C ALA A 382 27.99 -3.33 -6.40
N CYS A 383 27.31 -4.35 -6.90
CA CYS A 383 26.12 -4.91 -6.25
C CYS A 383 26.47 -6.15 -5.40
N HIS A 384 27.37 -7.00 -5.90
CA HIS A 384 27.70 -8.28 -5.26
C HIS A 384 28.42 -8.13 -3.92
N ALA A 385 29.16 -7.05 -3.68
CA ALA A 385 29.84 -6.85 -2.40
C ALA A 385 28.86 -6.82 -1.22
N GLN A 386 27.69 -6.20 -1.41
CA GLN A 386 26.64 -6.15 -0.38
C GLN A 386 25.78 -7.42 -0.41
N LEU A 387 25.38 -7.85 -1.61
CA LEU A 387 24.51 -9.02 -1.79
C LEU A 387 25.14 -10.29 -1.24
N ASP A 388 26.39 -10.57 -1.58
CA ASP A 388 27.05 -11.84 -1.26
C ASP A 388 27.40 -11.94 0.23
N ALA A 389 27.74 -10.82 0.88
CA ALA A 389 27.94 -10.76 2.32
C ALA A 389 26.62 -11.06 3.08
N ALA A 390 25.51 -10.43 2.66
CA ALA A 390 24.20 -10.67 3.25
C ALA A 390 23.70 -12.10 2.97
N ALA A 391 23.99 -12.65 1.80
CA ALA A 391 23.66 -14.03 1.46
C ALA A 391 24.35 -15.02 2.41
N GLY A 392 25.60 -14.74 2.79
CA GLY A 392 26.36 -15.53 3.75
C GLY A 392 25.70 -15.67 5.12
N THR A 393 24.83 -14.73 5.54
CA THR A 393 24.20 -14.81 6.86
C THR A 393 23.14 -15.91 6.94
N PHE A 394 22.63 -16.39 5.80
CA PHE A 394 21.72 -17.52 5.69
C PHE A 394 22.44 -18.88 5.63
N LEU A 395 23.75 -18.96 5.89
CA LEU A 395 24.53 -20.21 5.85
C LEU A 395 23.90 -21.32 6.70
N GLY A 396 23.34 -20.97 7.86
CA GLY A 396 22.70 -21.91 8.77
C GLY A 396 21.42 -22.55 8.26
N PHE A 397 20.95 -22.25 7.04
CA PHE A 397 19.69 -22.79 6.50
C PHE A 397 19.89 -23.51 5.17
N SER A 398 19.24 -24.66 5.03
CA SER A 398 19.23 -25.44 3.79
C SER A 398 18.43 -24.75 2.68
N ALA A 399 18.45 -25.35 1.48
CA ALA A 399 17.61 -24.91 0.36
C ALA A 399 16.11 -25.00 0.67
N ASN A 400 15.71 -25.99 1.48
CA ASN A 400 14.33 -26.18 1.96
C ASN A 400 14.09 -25.44 3.29
N GLY A 401 14.98 -24.54 3.71
CA GLY A 401 14.75 -23.74 4.92
C GLY A 401 14.91 -24.49 6.24
N ARG A 402 15.42 -25.74 6.22
CA ARG A 402 15.77 -26.46 7.43
C ARG A 402 17.00 -25.84 8.10
N TYR A 403 16.96 -25.67 9.41
CA TYR A 403 18.12 -25.20 10.17
C TYR A 403 19.24 -26.26 10.19
N MET A 404 20.48 -25.82 10.01
CA MET A 404 21.69 -26.63 9.89
C MET A 404 22.77 -26.08 10.84
N PRO A 405 22.72 -26.36 12.15
CA PRO A 405 23.66 -25.80 13.13
C PRO A 405 25.13 -26.19 12.88
N ALA A 406 25.37 -27.31 12.20
CA ALA A 406 26.71 -27.77 11.82
C ALA A 406 27.35 -26.96 10.67
N ALA A 407 26.59 -26.10 9.98
CA ALA A 407 27.09 -25.29 8.86
C ALA A 407 27.97 -24.14 9.38
N THR A 408 29.29 -24.36 9.38
CA THR A 408 30.28 -23.45 9.99
C THR A 408 31.32 -22.90 9.00
N THR A 409 31.24 -23.28 7.72
CA THR A 409 32.22 -22.87 6.71
C THR A 409 31.54 -22.15 5.55
N TRP A 410 32.03 -20.93 5.25
CA TRP A 410 31.64 -20.16 4.08
C TRP A 410 32.69 -20.26 2.97
N TYR A 411 32.27 -20.00 1.74
CA TYR A 411 33.13 -19.97 0.54
C TYR A 411 34.25 -18.94 0.70
N GLN A 412 35.51 -19.38 0.73
CA GLN A 412 36.67 -18.51 0.99
C GLN A 412 36.91 -17.48 -0.12
N GLU A 413 36.46 -17.78 -1.33
CA GLU A 413 36.56 -16.88 -2.48
C GLU A 413 35.48 -15.78 -2.49
N MET A 414 34.53 -15.83 -1.56
CA MET A 414 33.44 -14.87 -1.44
C MET A 414 33.69 -13.83 -0.35
N PRO A 415 33.02 -12.67 -0.40
CA PRO A 415 32.95 -11.77 0.73
C PRO A 415 32.51 -12.53 2.00
N PRO A 416 33.14 -12.27 3.16
CA PRO A 416 32.73 -12.88 4.41
C PRO A 416 31.28 -12.51 4.75
N PRO A 417 30.52 -13.43 5.40
CA PRO A 417 29.14 -13.16 5.81
C PRO A 417 29.05 -11.89 6.66
N GLY A 418 28.05 -11.05 6.39
CA GLY A 418 27.92 -9.75 7.01
C GLY A 418 26.86 -8.86 6.38
N PHE A 419 26.72 -7.64 6.91
CA PHE A 419 25.79 -6.64 6.41
C PHE A 419 26.36 -5.23 6.59
N ASN A 420 26.28 -4.38 5.56
CA ASN A 420 26.80 -3.00 5.56
C ASN A 420 28.24 -2.86 6.09
N GLY A 421 29.12 -3.83 5.78
CA GLY A 421 30.52 -3.84 6.21
C GLY A 421 30.77 -4.41 7.62
N ALA A 422 29.74 -4.66 8.41
CA ALA A 422 29.85 -5.43 9.66
C ALA A 422 29.86 -6.93 9.36
N LEU A 423 30.81 -7.66 9.93
CA LEU A 423 30.99 -9.09 9.70
C LEU A 423 30.27 -9.93 10.77
N VAL A 424 29.75 -11.08 10.36
CA VAL A 424 29.28 -12.12 11.30
C VAL A 424 30.51 -12.80 11.93
N PRO A 425 30.58 -12.93 13.27
CA PRO A 425 31.65 -13.67 13.94
C PRO A 425 31.74 -15.12 13.44
N LYS A 426 32.96 -15.66 13.35
CA LYS A 426 33.19 -16.99 12.76
C LYS A 426 32.48 -18.12 13.52
N ASP A 427 32.34 -17.97 14.82
CA ASP A 427 31.64 -18.87 15.74
C ASP A 427 30.11 -18.71 15.71
N GLU A 428 29.59 -17.66 15.06
CA GLU A 428 28.17 -17.38 14.92
C GLU A 428 27.64 -17.57 13.49
N LEU A 429 28.44 -18.13 12.57
CA LEU A 429 28.08 -18.24 11.16
C LEU A 429 26.77 -19.00 10.90
N SER A 430 26.49 -20.06 11.66
CA SER A 430 25.21 -20.79 11.57
C SER A 430 24.04 -19.98 12.12
N ARG A 431 24.29 -18.95 12.94
CA ARG A 431 23.30 -18.05 13.55
C ARG A 431 23.37 -16.64 12.94
N GLY A 432 23.83 -16.52 11.70
CA GLY A 432 24.00 -15.23 11.02
C GLY A 432 22.69 -14.49 10.75
N THR A 433 21.57 -15.20 10.51
CA THR A 433 20.29 -14.58 10.12
C THR A 433 19.75 -13.57 11.15
N PRO A 434 19.71 -13.86 12.47
CA PRO A 434 19.36 -12.86 13.48
C PRO A 434 20.25 -11.60 13.49
N ILE A 435 21.55 -11.75 13.18
CA ILE A 435 22.48 -10.62 13.09
C ILE A 435 22.12 -9.73 11.90
N LEU A 436 21.86 -10.33 10.73
CA LEU A 436 21.35 -9.61 9.56
C LEU A 436 20.03 -8.91 9.89
N ALA A 437 19.08 -9.61 10.49
CA ALA A 437 17.75 -9.07 10.78
C ALA A 437 17.80 -7.88 11.75
N THR A 438 18.60 -8.00 12.81
CA THR A 438 18.85 -6.92 13.77
C THR A 438 19.53 -5.72 13.12
N ALA A 439 20.51 -5.96 12.24
CA ALA A 439 21.20 -4.89 11.53
C ALA A 439 20.29 -4.20 10.50
N ALA A 440 19.47 -4.97 9.77
CA ALA A 440 18.49 -4.46 8.82
C ALA A 440 17.40 -3.64 9.51
N ALA A 441 16.86 -4.10 10.65
CA ALA A 441 15.86 -3.34 11.41
C ALA A 441 16.40 -2.00 11.99
N LYS A 442 17.73 -1.89 12.19
CA LYS A 442 18.41 -0.65 12.60
C LYS A 442 18.82 0.23 11.42
N ASP A 443 18.76 -0.29 10.19
CA ASP A 443 19.09 0.47 8.99
C ASP A 443 18.02 1.55 8.77
N PRO A 444 18.38 2.83 8.58
CA PRO A 444 17.40 3.89 8.34
C PRO A 444 16.45 3.62 7.17
N ARG A 445 16.88 2.83 6.18
CA ARG A 445 16.05 2.46 5.03
C ARG A 445 14.85 1.60 5.43
N PHE A 446 14.94 0.84 6.52
CA PHE A 446 13.89 -0.08 6.95
C PHE A 446 12.57 0.64 7.23
N LEU A 447 12.59 1.71 8.02
CA LEU A 447 11.37 2.43 8.36
C LEU A 447 10.77 3.19 7.16
N PHE A 448 11.62 3.69 6.25
CA PHE A 448 11.13 4.28 4.99
C PHE A 448 10.50 3.23 4.07
N ALA A 449 11.15 2.08 3.89
CA ALA A 449 10.60 0.97 3.11
C ALA A 449 9.27 0.51 3.69
N LEU A 450 9.17 0.39 5.01
CA LEU A 450 7.93 0.10 5.70
C LEU A 450 6.87 1.18 5.44
N ALA A 451 7.22 2.47 5.56
CA ALA A 451 6.32 3.57 5.27
C ALA A 451 5.79 3.54 3.83
N HIS A 452 6.64 3.20 2.87
CA HIS A 452 6.29 3.02 1.46
C HIS A 452 5.31 1.85 1.25
N THR A 453 5.59 0.69 1.85
CA THR A 453 4.73 -0.50 1.84
C THR A 453 3.33 -0.18 2.36
N PHE A 454 3.22 0.48 3.51
CA PHE A 454 1.92 0.85 4.09
C PHE A 454 1.22 1.95 3.31
N TYR A 455 1.96 2.92 2.77
CA TYR A 455 1.41 3.94 1.90
C TYR A 455 0.77 3.33 0.66
N LYS A 456 1.49 2.45 -0.04
CA LYS A 456 0.95 1.71 -1.18
C LYS A 456 -0.24 0.84 -0.77
N GLY A 457 -0.12 0.14 0.35
CA GLY A 457 -1.16 -0.71 0.91
C GLY A 457 -2.45 0.02 1.34
N ILE A 458 -2.40 1.32 1.61
CA ILE A 458 -3.57 2.10 2.06
C ILE A 458 -4.08 3.04 0.95
N VAL A 459 -3.17 3.72 0.24
CA VAL A 459 -3.48 4.70 -0.81
C VAL A 459 -3.68 4.04 -2.17
N GLY A 460 -3.08 2.87 -2.41
CA GLY A 460 -3.13 2.15 -3.68
C GLY A 460 -2.22 2.70 -4.76
N ARG A 461 -1.15 3.40 -4.38
CA ARG A 461 -0.20 4.01 -5.31
C ARG A 461 1.22 3.82 -4.84
N GLU A 462 2.12 3.65 -5.79
CA GLU A 462 3.55 3.70 -5.54
C GLU A 462 3.96 5.09 -5.02
N PRO A 463 4.86 5.17 -4.02
CA PRO A 463 5.56 6.40 -3.69
C PRO A 463 6.24 7.01 -4.93
N LEU A 464 6.28 8.34 -4.98
CA LEU A 464 6.94 9.07 -6.04
C LEU A 464 8.44 8.78 -6.02
N LYS A 465 8.98 8.45 -7.18
CA LYS A 465 10.42 8.29 -7.40
C LYS A 465 11.04 9.66 -7.66
N TYR A 466 12.29 9.83 -7.25
CA TYR A 466 13.06 11.02 -7.60
C TYR A 466 13.12 11.18 -9.14
N PRO A 467 12.73 12.34 -9.70
CA PRO A 467 12.74 12.53 -11.15
C PRO A 467 14.17 12.70 -11.64
N THR A 468 14.65 11.75 -12.44
CA THR A 468 16.03 11.76 -12.98
C THR A 468 16.14 12.41 -14.36
N ASP A 469 15.02 12.56 -15.08
CA ASP A 469 14.98 13.24 -16.39
C ASP A 469 14.81 14.75 -16.20
N ILE A 470 15.94 15.42 -15.98
CA ILE A 470 16.02 16.86 -15.71
C ILE A 470 15.59 17.74 -16.91
N GLU A 471 15.59 17.18 -18.13
CA GLU A 471 15.23 17.91 -19.34
C GLU A 471 13.72 17.82 -19.64
N ALA A 472 12.97 17.01 -18.87
CA ALA A 472 11.54 16.89 -19.01
C ALA A 472 10.84 18.24 -18.73
N PRO A 473 9.88 18.69 -19.58
CA PRO A 473 9.19 19.97 -19.38
C PRO A 473 8.46 20.09 -18.03
N ASP A 474 8.07 18.96 -17.44
CA ASP A 474 7.37 18.88 -16.15
C ASP A 474 8.30 18.49 -14.98
N HIS A 475 9.62 18.45 -15.19
CA HIS A 475 10.61 18.05 -14.19
C HIS A 475 10.50 18.86 -12.90
N ALA A 476 10.46 20.19 -13.00
CA ALA A 476 10.37 21.07 -11.83
C ALA A 476 9.10 20.80 -10.98
N ALA A 477 7.97 20.48 -11.62
CA ALA A 477 6.73 20.16 -10.93
C ALA A 477 6.80 18.77 -10.26
N LYS A 478 7.38 17.76 -10.95
CA LYS A 478 7.62 16.42 -10.39
C LYS A 478 8.59 16.45 -9.22
N LEU A 479 9.64 17.28 -9.30
CA LEU A 479 10.63 17.43 -8.23
C LEU A 479 9.99 18.02 -6.98
N ARG A 480 9.16 19.05 -7.13
CA ARG A 480 8.39 19.62 -6.01
C ARG A 480 7.43 18.59 -5.40
N ALA A 481 6.67 17.86 -6.22
CA ALA A 481 5.79 16.79 -5.73
C ALA A 481 6.55 15.73 -4.93
N PHE A 482 7.71 15.29 -5.45
CA PHE A 482 8.60 14.36 -4.76
C PHE A 482 9.06 14.92 -3.41
N ILE A 483 9.58 16.14 -3.37
CA ILE A 483 10.06 16.80 -2.14
C ILE A 483 8.96 16.88 -1.06
N ILE A 484 7.72 17.20 -1.47
CA ILE A 484 6.58 17.30 -0.57
C ILE A 484 6.22 15.92 0.00
N GLN A 485 6.16 14.88 -0.84
CA GLN A 485 5.83 13.53 -0.39
C GLN A 485 6.94 12.88 0.44
N ASP A 486 8.19 13.09 0.06
CA ASP A 486 9.34 12.59 0.80
C ASP A 486 9.45 13.28 2.18
N THR A 487 9.04 14.55 2.28
CA THR A 487 8.86 15.23 3.58
C THR A 487 7.75 14.60 4.42
N PHE A 488 6.62 14.23 3.82
CA PHE A 488 5.57 13.47 4.51
C PHE A 488 6.11 12.16 5.09
N PHE A 489 6.83 11.36 4.29
CA PHE A 489 7.40 10.10 4.77
C PHE A 489 8.40 10.30 5.90
N ARG A 490 9.25 11.32 5.81
CA ARG A 490 10.20 11.67 6.89
C ARG A 490 9.49 11.99 8.20
N GLU A 491 8.41 12.77 8.15
CA GLU A 491 7.61 13.11 9.33
C GLU A 491 6.89 11.89 9.91
N ALA A 492 6.28 11.06 9.06
CA ALA A 492 5.62 9.83 9.48
C ALA A 492 6.60 8.82 10.09
N VAL A 493 7.80 8.67 9.54
CA VAL A 493 8.87 7.83 10.10
C VAL A 493 9.36 8.38 11.45
N ARG A 494 9.52 9.70 11.58
CA ARG A 494 9.88 10.33 12.86
C ARG A 494 8.82 10.06 13.94
N GLU A 495 7.55 10.20 13.61
CA GLU A 495 6.43 9.91 14.51
C GLU A 495 6.37 8.42 14.88
N LEU A 496 6.60 7.53 13.92
CA LEU A 496 6.71 6.09 14.16
C LEU A 496 7.86 5.76 15.12
N SER A 497 9.05 6.34 14.93
CA SER A 497 10.16 6.15 15.88
C SER A 497 9.84 6.69 17.27
N ALA A 498 9.19 7.86 17.36
CA ALA A 498 8.81 8.48 18.63
C ALA A 498 7.75 7.67 19.40
N SER A 499 6.91 6.90 18.71
CA SER A 499 5.90 6.02 19.32
C SER A 499 6.45 4.65 19.74
N GLY A 500 7.77 4.45 19.72
CA GLY A 500 8.38 3.14 19.98
C GLY A 500 8.19 2.16 18.83
N HIS A 501 8.01 2.65 17.60
CA HIS A 501 7.73 1.87 16.40
C HIS A 501 6.35 1.20 16.39
N ASN A 502 5.34 1.81 17.01
CA ASN A 502 3.97 1.31 16.91
C ASN A 502 3.34 1.69 15.56
N ILE A 503 3.08 0.67 14.73
CA ILE A 503 2.60 0.82 13.35
C ILE A 503 1.27 1.59 13.23
N LYS A 504 0.42 1.58 14.26
CA LYS A 504 -0.85 2.32 14.30
C LYS A 504 -0.64 3.83 14.11
N THR A 505 0.53 4.34 14.51
CA THR A 505 0.94 5.74 14.31
C THR A 505 1.08 6.08 12.84
N LEU A 506 1.79 5.25 12.08
CA LEU A 506 2.00 5.43 10.65
C LEU A 506 0.68 5.32 9.87
N VAL A 507 -0.16 4.33 10.20
CA VAL A 507 -1.47 4.14 9.58
C VAL A 507 -2.33 5.40 9.73
N ARG A 508 -2.38 5.97 10.95
CA ARG A 508 -3.11 7.21 11.22
C ARG A 508 -2.56 8.39 10.43
N ALA A 509 -1.24 8.55 10.35
CA ALA A 509 -0.61 9.61 9.57
C ALA A 509 -1.00 9.53 8.08
N ILE A 510 -1.02 8.32 7.50
CA ILE A 510 -1.45 8.10 6.11
C ILE A 510 -2.93 8.43 5.92
N LEU A 511 -3.82 7.92 6.77
CA LEU A 511 -5.27 8.15 6.64
C LEU A 511 -5.67 9.62 6.75
N LYS A 512 -4.93 10.42 7.54
CA LYS A 512 -5.18 11.85 7.70
C LYS A 512 -4.57 12.69 6.57
N SER A 513 -3.64 12.12 5.80
CA SER A 513 -2.87 12.84 4.79
C SER A 513 -3.72 13.27 3.57
N PRO A 514 -3.30 14.32 2.86
CA PRO A 514 -3.84 14.64 1.54
C PRO A 514 -3.70 13.52 0.51
N TYR A 515 -2.71 12.64 0.66
CA TYR A 515 -2.53 11.50 -0.25
C TYR A 515 -3.67 10.49 -0.16
N TYR A 516 -4.28 10.33 1.02
CA TYR A 516 -5.47 9.48 1.17
C TYR A 516 -6.78 10.24 0.94
N ARG A 517 -6.83 11.52 1.34
CA ARG A 517 -8.08 12.27 1.44
C ARG A 517 -8.37 13.21 0.28
N ALA A 518 -7.42 13.56 -0.58
CA ALA A 518 -7.69 14.50 -1.67
C ALA A 518 -8.76 13.96 -2.65
N VAL A 519 -9.72 14.81 -2.99
CA VAL A 519 -10.83 14.49 -3.91
C VAL A 519 -10.78 15.35 -5.17
N SER A 520 -10.53 16.64 -5.01
CA SER A 520 -10.46 17.58 -6.12
C SER A 520 -9.58 18.77 -5.77
N VAL A 521 -9.20 19.56 -6.78
CA VAL A 521 -8.44 20.79 -6.59
C VAL A 521 -8.94 21.86 -7.55
N ALA A 522 -9.19 23.05 -7.03
CA ALA A 522 -9.67 24.20 -7.81
C ALA A 522 -8.51 25.11 -8.24
N GLY A 523 -8.61 25.73 -9.41
CA GLY A 523 -7.70 26.80 -9.82
C GLY A 523 -6.29 26.37 -10.23
N VAL A 524 -6.07 25.10 -10.57
CA VAL A 524 -4.73 24.60 -10.96
C VAL A 524 -4.46 24.89 -12.44
N ALA A 525 -3.38 25.64 -12.68
CA ALA A 525 -2.87 25.89 -14.02
C ALA A 525 -2.43 24.57 -14.70
N PRO A 526 -2.60 24.40 -16.02
CA PRO A 526 -2.30 23.13 -16.70
C PRO A 526 -0.88 22.58 -16.48
N ASP A 527 0.10 23.47 -16.38
CA ASP A 527 1.52 23.20 -16.13
C ASP A 527 1.82 22.79 -14.67
N ALA A 528 0.99 23.22 -13.71
CA ALA A 528 1.09 22.83 -12.30
C ALA A 528 0.45 21.47 -11.99
N ARG A 529 -0.23 20.82 -12.94
CA ARG A 529 -0.91 19.53 -12.71
C ARG A 529 0.03 18.39 -12.37
N ALA A 530 1.26 18.42 -12.88
CA ALA A 530 2.27 17.42 -12.55
C ALA A 530 2.68 17.47 -11.06
N GLU A 531 2.44 18.57 -10.37
CA GLU A 531 2.69 18.71 -8.92
C GLU A 531 1.64 17.97 -8.07
N LEU A 532 0.45 17.75 -8.64
CA LEU A 532 -0.64 17.01 -7.99
C LEU A 532 -0.46 15.49 -8.05
N ILE A 533 0.59 15.02 -8.73
CA ILE A 533 0.85 13.60 -8.89
C ILE A 533 0.96 12.94 -7.51
N GLY A 534 0.29 11.81 -7.34
CA GLY A 534 0.26 11.07 -6.07
C GLY A 534 -0.84 11.49 -5.10
N LEU A 535 -1.49 12.65 -5.24
CA LEU A 535 -2.61 13.03 -4.38
C LEU A 535 -3.87 12.18 -4.64
N GLY A 536 -4.58 11.85 -3.56
CA GLY A 536 -5.83 11.08 -3.57
C GLY A 536 -5.62 9.56 -3.64
N SER A 537 -6.53 8.82 -2.99
CA SER A 537 -6.60 7.35 -3.06
C SER A 537 -7.47 6.90 -4.22
N MET A 538 -7.01 5.90 -4.95
CA MET A 538 -7.83 5.13 -5.89
C MET A 538 -7.17 3.77 -6.09
N ARG A 539 -7.54 2.80 -5.26
CA ARG A 539 -6.98 1.45 -5.24
C ARG A 539 -8.02 0.46 -5.73
N LEU A 540 -7.68 -0.36 -6.73
CA LEU A 540 -8.49 -1.53 -7.06
C LEU A 540 -8.56 -2.45 -5.84
N LEU A 541 -9.76 -2.82 -5.42
CA LEU A 541 -9.94 -3.70 -4.28
C LEU A 541 -9.33 -5.08 -4.56
N PRO A 542 -8.46 -5.60 -3.68
CA PRO A 542 -8.02 -6.97 -3.78
C PRO A 542 -9.21 -7.93 -3.51
N PRO A 543 -9.24 -9.15 -4.08
CA PRO A 543 -10.32 -10.11 -3.92
C PRO A 543 -10.84 -10.26 -2.49
N GLU A 544 -9.95 -10.34 -1.51
CA GLU A 544 -10.29 -10.52 -0.09
C GLU A 544 -11.13 -9.33 0.45
N LEU A 545 -10.83 -8.12 -0.02
CA LEU A 545 -11.62 -6.94 0.33
C LEU A 545 -12.85 -6.75 -0.55
N LEU A 546 -12.80 -7.14 -1.83
CA LEU A 546 -13.97 -7.10 -2.69
C LEU A 546 -15.06 -8.01 -2.12
N ASP A 547 -14.70 -9.23 -1.73
CA ASP A 547 -15.58 -10.16 -1.03
C ASP A 547 -16.16 -9.54 0.24
N THR A 548 -15.29 -9.03 1.11
CA THR A 548 -15.70 -8.37 2.35
C THR A 548 -16.65 -7.21 2.08
N LYS A 549 -16.37 -6.36 1.09
CA LYS A 549 -17.26 -5.26 0.69
C LYS A 549 -18.61 -5.77 0.22
N ILE A 550 -18.66 -6.81 -0.61
CA ILE A 550 -19.91 -7.40 -1.08
C ILE A 550 -20.75 -7.89 0.10
N ARG A 551 -20.15 -8.69 1.00
CA ARG A 551 -20.85 -9.23 2.18
C ARG A 551 -21.35 -8.11 3.10
N GLU A 552 -20.48 -7.17 3.47
CA GLU A 552 -20.84 -6.10 4.40
C GLU A 552 -21.88 -5.13 3.83
N THR A 553 -21.80 -4.83 2.52
CA THR A 553 -22.70 -3.86 1.89
C THR A 553 -24.01 -4.46 1.40
N THR A 554 -24.04 -5.75 1.04
CA THR A 554 -25.24 -6.40 0.45
C THR A 554 -25.84 -7.51 1.30
N GLY A 555 -25.07 -8.07 2.25
CA GLY A 555 -25.45 -9.27 3.00
C GLY A 555 -25.40 -10.57 2.18
N SER A 556 -24.86 -10.53 0.95
CA SER A 556 -24.71 -11.70 0.09
C SER A 556 -23.36 -12.38 0.28
N GLU A 557 -23.37 -13.71 0.41
CA GLU A 557 -22.17 -14.55 0.51
C GLU A 557 -21.98 -15.47 -0.72
N GLU A 558 -22.77 -15.26 -1.79
CA GLU A 558 -22.77 -16.09 -3.01
C GLU A 558 -21.38 -16.25 -3.63
N TRP A 559 -20.53 -15.23 -3.49
CA TRP A 559 -19.18 -15.20 -4.05
C TRP A 559 -18.07 -15.47 -3.04
N SER A 560 -18.38 -15.61 -1.74
CA SER A 560 -17.36 -15.75 -0.69
C SER A 560 -16.47 -16.97 -0.90
N ALA A 561 -17.07 -18.14 -1.10
CA ALA A 561 -16.32 -19.37 -1.35
C ALA A 561 -15.54 -19.31 -2.68
N ARG A 562 -16.14 -18.71 -3.73
CA ARG A 562 -15.48 -18.59 -5.04
C ARG A 562 -14.27 -17.68 -4.97
N ILE A 563 -14.35 -16.57 -4.26
CA ILE A 563 -13.24 -15.63 -4.12
C ILE A 563 -12.19 -16.18 -3.13
N GLY A 564 -12.61 -16.76 -2.01
CA GLY A 564 -11.71 -17.17 -0.92
C GLY A 564 -11.11 -18.58 -1.05
N GLU A 565 -11.81 -19.52 -1.69
CA GLU A 565 -11.43 -20.93 -1.73
C GLU A 565 -11.06 -21.42 -3.14
N GLU A 566 -11.71 -20.88 -4.18
CA GLU A 566 -11.42 -21.25 -5.57
C GLU A 566 -10.27 -20.42 -6.15
N TYR A 567 -9.07 -21.00 -6.20
CA TYR A 567 -7.85 -20.37 -6.73
C TYR A 567 -8.03 -19.66 -8.08
N HIS A 568 -8.86 -20.19 -8.97
CA HIS A 568 -9.05 -19.65 -10.31
C HIS A 568 -9.63 -18.24 -10.26
N TYR A 569 -10.65 -18.01 -9.42
CA TYR A 569 -11.30 -16.70 -9.30
C TYR A 569 -10.48 -15.75 -8.44
N HIS A 570 -9.87 -16.25 -7.36
CA HIS A 570 -8.94 -15.47 -6.55
C HIS A 570 -7.82 -14.86 -7.40
N TYR A 571 -7.11 -15.68 -8.16
CA TYR A 571 -6.01 -15.20 -9.01
C TYR A 571 -6.49 -14.37 -10.20
N ALA A 572 -7.65 -14.71 -10.78
CA ALA A 572 -8.26 -13.90 -11.84
C ALA A 572 -8.56 -12.46 -11.41
N LEU A 573 -8.90 -12.26 -10.13
CA LEU A 573 -9.15 -10.95 -9.51
C LEU A 573 -7.86 -10.30 -8.97
N GLY A 574 -6.69 -10.89 -9.25
CA GLY A 574 -5.40 -10.35 -8.82
C GLY A 574 -5.04 -10.75 -7.39
N GLY A 575 -5.54 -11.87 -6.88
CA GLY A 575 -5.17 -12.40 -5.57
C GLY A 575 -3.67 -12.68 -5.44
N ALA A 576 -3.11 -12.38 -4.26
CA ALA A 576 -1.75 -12.75 -3.88
C ALA A 576 -1.72 -14.13 -3.20
N GLY A 577 -0.53 -14.67 -2.97
CA GLY A 577 -0.28 -15.94 -2.27
C GLY A 577 0.06 -17.12 -3.18
N SER A 578 0.58 -16.90 -4.39
CA SER A 578 1.00 -17.98 -5.28
C SER A 578 2.50 -18.01 -5.50
N ARG A 579 3.09 -19.20 -5.36
CA ARG A 579 4.50 -19.48 -5.72
C ARG A 579 4.74 -19.55 -7.23
N TYR A 580 3.72 -19.84 -8.03
CA TYR A 580 3.90 -20.25 -9.43
C TYR A 580 3.21 -19.33 -10.44
N SER A 581 2.19 -18.58 -10.04
CA SER A 581 1.32 -17.87 -11.00
C SER A 581 1.32 -16.34 -10.86
N VAL A 582 1.52 -15.79 -9.65
CA VAL A 582 1.41 -14.35 -9.39
C VAL A 582 2.56 -13.93 -8.49
N TRP A 583 3.51 -13.16 -9.03
CA TRP A 583 4.64 -12.59 -8.26
C TRP A 583 4.35 -11.17 -7.75
N GLU A 584 3.55 -10.43 -8.52
CA GLU A 584 3.09 -9.08 -8.21
C GLU A 584 1.58 -9.02 -8.47
N ARG A 585 0.87 -8.32 -7.58
CA ARG A 585 -0.57 -8.13 -7.68
C ARG A 585 -0.88 -7.22 -8.87
N GLU A 586 -1.90 -7.57 -9.65
CA GLU A 586 -2.42 -6.69 -10.70
C GLU A 586 -3.25 -5.58 -10.04
N GLU A 587 -2.83 -4.34 -10.24
CA GLU A 587 -3.43 -3.15 -9.63
C GLU A 587 -4.38 -2.42 -10.61
N ARG A 588 -4.44 -2.89 -11.86
CA ARG A 588 -5.28 -2.34 -12.91
C ARG A 588 -6.29 -3.37 -13.39
N GLN A 589 -7.53 -2.94 -13.54
CA GLN A 589 -8.57 -3.82 -14.03
C GLN A 589 -8.26 -4.27 -15.46
N SER A 590 -8.01 -5.57 -15.64
CA SER A 590 -7.90 -6.20 -16.96
C SER A 590 -9.29 -6.40 -17.58
N GLY A 591 -9.36 -6.65 -18.89
CA GLY A 591 -10.65 -6.98 -19.54
C GLY A 591 -11.31 -8.24 -18.96
N PHE A 592 -10.50 -9.21 -18.49
CA PHE A 592 -11.01 -10.39 -17.80
C PHE A 592 -11.59 -10.05 -16.44
N MET A 593 -10.88 -9.24 -15.65
CA MET A 593 -11.38 -8.75 -14.36
C MET A 593 -12.69 -7.99 -14.53
N ALA A 594 -12.79 -7.12 -15.54
CA ALA A 594 -14.02 -6.37 -15.82
C ALA A 594 -15.22 -7.29 -16.08
N ALA A 595 -15.05 -8.31 -16.93
CA ALA A 595 -16.10 -9.30 -17.20
C ALA A 595 -16.48 -10.11 -15.94
N LEU A 596 -15.50 -10.46 -15.11
CA LEU A 596 -15.74 -11.19 -13.87
C LEU A 596 -16.45 -10.31 -12.84
N THR A 597 -16.04 -9.04 -12.67
CA THR A 597 -16.72 -8.10 -11.77
C THR A 597 -18.13 -7.77 -12.24
N GLU A 598 -18.40 -7.74 -13.55
CA GLU A 598 -19.76 -7.61 -14.07
C GLU A 598 -20.62 -8.83 -13.73
N ARG A 599 -20.05 -10.04 -13.84
CA ARG A 599 -20.72 -11.28 -13.43
C ARG A 599 -21.02 -11.28 -11.93
N ILE A 600 -20.05 -10.89 -11.11
CA ILE A 600 -20.23 -10.74 -9.66
C ILE A 600 -21.38 -9.77 -9.38
N ALA A 601 -21.35 -8.57 -9.96
CA ALA A 601 -22.41 -7.57 -9.80
C ALA A 601 -23.80 -8.12 -10.17
N HIS A 602 -23.90 -8.87 -11.28
CA HIS A 602 -25.15 -9.48 -11.72
C HIS A 602 -25.66 -10.54 -10.74
N GLU A 603 -24.83 -11.51 -10.37
CA GLU A 603 -25.22 -12.61 -9.47
C GLU A 603 -25.51 -12.10 -8.05
N THR A 604 -24.70 -11.18 -7.52
CA THR A 604 -24.94 -10.53 -6.22
C THR A 604 -26.24 -9.73 -6.23
N SER A 605 -26.54 -8.97 -7.29
CA SER A 605 -27.80 -8.22 -7.36
C SER A 605 -29.04 -9.13 -7.33
N CYS A 606 -28.95 -10.27 -8.02
CA CYS A 606 -29.98 -11.31 -8.05
C CYS A 606 -30.16 -11.96 -6.67
N ALA A 607 -29.05 -12.33 -6.02
CA ALA A 607 -29.06 -13.00 -4.72
C ALA A 607 -29.47 -12.08 -3.56
N ALA A 608 -29.16 -10.78 -3.62
CA ALA A 608 -29.40 -9.85 -2.52
C ALA A 608 -30.78 -9.18 -2.57
N ALA A 609 -31.28 -8.83 -3.76
CA ALA A 609 -32.40 -7.90 -3.85
C ALA A 609 -33.72 -8.44 -3.26
N ALA A 610 -34.12 -9.65 -3.71
CA ALA A 610 -35.34 -10.28 -3.21
C ALA A 610 -35.21 -10.68 -1.73
N VAL A 611 -34.03 -11.14 -1.32
CA VAL A 611 -33.73 -11.54 0.06
C VAL A 611 -33.87 -10.36 1.01
N ASP A 612 -33.40 -9.18 0.63
CA ASP A 612 -33.55 -7.98 1.44
C ASP A 612 -35.03 -7.59 1.58
N PHE A 613 -35.81 -7.57 0.49
CA PHE A 613 -37.25 -7.29 0.57
C PHE A 613 -38.04 -8.30 1.41
N ALA A 614 -37.58 -9.55 1.46
CA ALA A 614 -38.18 -10.61 2.26
C ALA A 614 -37.98 -10.45 3.77
N ARG A 615 -37.11 -9.53 4.22
CA ARG A 615 -36.89 -9.18 5.63
C ARG A 615 -37.79 -8.02 6.08
N THR A 616 -37.91 -7.85 7.39
CA THR A 616 -38.57 -6.67 7.97
C THR A 616 -37.83 -5.41 7.57
N PRO A 617 -38.50 -4.25 7.39
CA PRO A 617 -37.83 -3.00 7.02
C PRO A 617 -36.70 -2.56 7.97
N ALA A 618 -36.72 -2.99 9.24
CA ALA A 618 -35.68 -2.69 10.21
C ALA A 618 -34.41 -3.55 10.05
N GLU A 619 -34.52 -4.72 9.43
CA GLU A 619 -33.43 -5.67 9.18
C GLU A 619 -32.88 -5.57 7.74
N ARG A 620 -33.54 -4.77 6.90
CA ARG A 620 -33.13 -4.47 5.52
C ARG A 620 -31.83 -3.67 5.49
N LEU A 621 -30.87 -4.19 4.73
CA LEU A 621 -29.60 -3.56 4.45
C LEU A 621 -29.71 -2.62 3.23
N LEU A 622 -30.45 -3.02 2.20
CA LEU A 622 -30.48 -2.35 0.90
C LEU A 622 -31.73 -1.47 0.70
N PHE A 623 -32.89 -1.92 1.17
CA PHE A 623 -34.18 -1.27 0.92
C PHE A 623 -34.98 -0.87 2.19
N PRO A 624 -34.37 -0.18 3.18
CA PRO A 624 -35.06 0.20 4.42
C PRO A 624 -36.06 1.36 4.26
N HIS A 625 -36.12 2.00 3.08
CA HIS A 625 -36.92 3.22 2.86
C HIS A 625 -37.96 3.10 1.75
N VAL A 626 -38.16 1.90 1.20
CA VAL A 626 -39.04 1.65 0.06
C VAL A 626 -39.69 0.27 0.17
N GLU A 627 -40.90 0.13 -0.34
CA GLU A 627 -41.59 -1.15 -0.48
C GLU A 627 -41.70 -1.56 -1.96
N VAL A 628 -41.97 -2.84 -2.22
CA VAL A 628 -42.19 -3.34 -3.60
C VAL A 628 -43.40 -2.70 -4.31
N THR A 629 -44.26 -2.04 -3.54
CA THR A 629 -45.45 -1.30 -3.99
C THR A 629 -45.17 0.18 -4.27
N ASP A 630 -43.97 0.70 -3.97
CA ASP A 630 -43.58 2.06 -4.33
C ASP A 630 -43.16 2.11 -5.80
N LEU A 631 -44.08 2.57 -6.64
CA LEU A 631 -43.90 2.63 -8.09
C LEU A 631 -43.50 4.05 -8.52
N PRO A 632 -42.67 4.20 -9.57
CA PRO A 632 -42.30 5.51 -10.10
C PRO A 632 -43.51 6.21 -10.74
N GLU A 633 -44.48 5.45 -11.25
CA GLU A 633 -45.70 5.92 -11.91
C GLU A 633 -46.92 5.15 -11.37
N GLY A 634 -48.01 5.87 -11.07
CA GLY A 634 -49.29 5.31 -10.63
C GLY A 634 -50.23 4.94 -11.79
N GLU A 635 -51.46 4.50 -11.46
CA GLU A 635 -52.49 4.22 -12.48
C GLU A 635 -52.77 5.46 -13.33
N GLY A 636 -52.49 5.37 -14.64
CA GLY A 636 -52.60 6.47 -15.60
C GLY A 636 -51.27 7.16 -15.98
N GLY A 637 -50.12 6.70 -15.47
CA GLY A 637 -48.79 7.17 -15.87
C GLY A 637 -48.33 8.46 -15.17
N ALA A 638 -49.07 8.94 -14.17
CA ALA A 638 -48.66 10.08 -13.35
C ALA A 638 -47.78 9.62 -12.17
N PRO A 639 -46.65 10.31 -11.88
CA PRO A 639 -45.78 9.92 -10.77
C PRO A 639 -46.45 10.09 -9.41
N SER A 640 -46.31 9.08 -8.55
CA SER A 640 -46.71 9.17 -7.14
C SER A 640 -45.67 9.97 -6.37
N VAL A 641 -46.01 11.18 -5.91
CA VAL A 641 -45.06 12.06 -5.20
C VAL A 641 -44.45 11.36 -3.97
N ALA A 642 -45.25 10.58 -3.24
CA ALA A 642 -44.79 9.85 -2.06
C ALA A 642 -43.82 8.71 -2.43
N SER A 643 -44.17 7.89 -3.43
CA SER A 643 -43.33 6.77 -3.85
C SER A 643 -42.03 7.23 -4.51
N VAL A 644 -42.08 8.30 -5.32
CA VAL A 644 -40.87 8.91 -5.90
C VAL A 644 -39.94 9.43 -4.79
N ALA A 645 -40.48 10.05 -3.74
CA ALA A 645 -39.68 10.49 -2.60
C ALA A 645 -39.07 9.30 -1.83
N ALA A 646 -39.81 8.21 -1.64
CA ALA A 646 -39.33 6.98 -1.01
C ALA A 646 -38.19 6.32 -1.82
N ILE A 647 -38.38 6.16 -3.13
CA ILE A 647 -37.37 5.63 -4.06
C ILE A 647 -36.09 6.46 -4.00
N LYS A 648 -36.19 7.80 -4.13
CA LYS A 648 -35.02 8.69 -4.08
C LYS A 648 -34.33 8.67 -2.71
N LYS A 649 -35.09 8.56 -1.63
CA LYS A 649 -34.54 8.40 -0.28
C LYS A 649 -33.76 7.08 -0.16
N ASN A 650 -34.27 5.99 -0.75
CA ASN A 650 -33.58 4.71 -0.75
C ASN A 650 -32.33 4.72 -1.65
N ILE A 651 -32.37 5.39 -2.80
CA ILE A 651 -31.18 5.61 -3.64
C ILE A 651 -30.09 6.33 -2.87
N ARG A 652 -30.42 7.40 -2.14
CA ARG A 652 -29.45 8.09 -1.28
C ARG A 652 -28.85 7.17 -0.21
N HIS A 653 -29.64 6.26 0.34
CA HIS A 653 -29.16 5.22 1.26
C HIS A 653 -28.19 4.25 0.57
N LEU A 654 -28.50 3.80 -0.65
CA LEU A 654 -27.58 2.93 -1.42
C LEU A 654 -26.24 3.62 -1.73
N HIS A 655 -26.24 4.91 -2.09
CA HIS A 655 -24.99 5.66 -2.30
C HIS A 655 -24.15 5.72 -1.01
N ALA A 656 -24.78 6.01 0.13
CA ALA A 656 -24.10 6.01 1.42
C ALA A 656 -23.59 4.62 1.82
N ARG A 657 -24.36 3.57 1.54
CA ARG A 657 -24.04 2.20 1.94
C ARG A 657 -23.03 1.49 1.04
N LEU A 658 -23.11 1.67 -0.28
CA LEU A 658 -22.25 0.98 -1.26
C LEU A 658 -20.96 1.76 -1.53
N PHE A 659 -21.04 3.09 -1.55
CA PHE A 659 -19.92 3.97 -1.93
C PHE A 659 -19.38 4.83 -0.78
N GLY A 660 -20.08 4.89 0.36
CA GLY A 660 -19.71 5.81 1.45
C GLY A 660 -20.00 7.28 1.13
N GLU A 661 -20.83 7.55 0.13
CA GLU A 661 -21.14 8.90 -0.34
C GLU A 661 -22.26 9.54 0.47
N ILE A 662 -22.00 10.74 1.00
CA ILE A 662 -23.00 11.54 1.71
C ILE A 662 -23.51 12.60 0.74
N LEU A 663 -24.57 12.24 0.00
CA LEU A 663 -25.17 13.11 -1.01
C LEU A 663 -26.29 13.98 -0.42
N PRO A 664 -26.36 15.29 -0.74
CA PRO A 664 -27.47 16.15 -0.34
C PRO A 664 -28.78 15.78 -1.06
N GLU A 665 -29.90 16.31 -0.58
CA GLU A 665 -31.18 16.19 -1.29
C GLU A 665 -31.13 16.89 -2.65
N GLY A 666 -31.61 16.19 -3.69
CA GLY A 666 -31.61 16.71 -5.06
C GLY A 666 -30.23 16.67 -5.74
N ASP A 667 -29.26 15.93 -5.20
CA ASP A 667 -27.99 15.70 -5.89
C ASP A 667 -28.24 15.09 -7.29
N PRO A 668 -27.59 15.59 -8.36
CA PRO A 668 -27.76 15.05 -9.71
C PRO A 668 -27.48 13.55 -9.83
N GLU A 669 -26.64 12.97 -8.97
CA GLU A 669 -26.40 11.53 -8.95
C GLU A 669 -27.63 10.74 -8.51
N ILE A 670 -28.39 11.25 -7.53
CA ILE A 670 -29.64 10.63 -7.08
C ILE A 670 -30.66 10.62 -8.22
N GLU A 671 -30.73 11.71 -9.00
CA GLU A 671 -31.62 11.80 -10.16
C GLU A 671 -31.23 10.81 -11.26
N ARG A 672 -29.94 10.69 -11.57
CA ARG A 672 -29.43 9.72 -12.56
C ARG A 672 -29.77 8.28 -12.18
N THR A 673 -29.56 7.91 -10.92
CA THR A 673 -29.89 6.56 -10.43
C THR A 673 -31.42 6.33 -10.41
N TYR A 674 -32.20 7.38 -10.13
CA TYR A 674 -33.67 7.31 -10.21
C TYR A 674 -34.16 7.11 -11.64
N GLU A 675 -33.57 7.79 -12.62
CA GLU A 675 -33.88 7.60 -14.04
C GLU A 675 -33.61 6.15 -14.48
N LEU A 676 -32.48 5.56 -14.08
CA LEU A 676 -32.17 4.15 -14.35
C LEU A 676 -33.25 3.22 -13.78
N PHE A 677 -33.67 3.44 -12.53
CA PHE A 677 -34.74 2.66 -11.91
C PHE A 677 -36.06 2.80 -12.68
N ALA A 678 -36.48 4.03 -12.98
CA ALA A 678 -37.74 4.33 -13.63
C ALA A 678 -37.79 3.82 -15.08
N ASP A 679 -36.70 3.95 -15.83
CA ASP A 679 -36.58 3.44 -17.20
C ASP A 679 -36.65 1.92 -17.23
N THR A 680 -35.89 1.25 -16.36
CA THR A 680 -35.89 -0.22 -16.25
C THR A 680 -37.28 -0.73 -15.87
N TRP A 681 -37.92 -0.07 -14.90
CA TRP A 681 -39.28 -0.40 -14.49
C TRP A 681 -40.28 -0.24 -15.65
N ARG A 682 -40.24 0.87 -16.40
CA ARG A 682 -41.13 1.11 -17.56
C ARG A 682 -40.96 0.04 -18.64
N GLU A 683 -39.72 -0.29 -18.98
CA GLU A 683 -39.41 -1.33 -19.96
C GLU A 683 -39.91 -2.71 -19.50
N GLY A 684 -39.64 -3.07 -18.24
CA GLY A 684 -40.07 -4.33 -17.66
C GLY A 684 -41.60 -4.47 -17.52
N ARG A 685 -42.31 -3.40 -17.16
CA ARG A 685 -43.78 -3.36 -17.15
C ARG A 685 -44.37 -3.62 -18.53
N LYS A 686 -43.76 -3.03 -19.56
CA LYS A 686 -44.16 -3.28 -20.95
C LYS A 686 -43.93 -4.75 -21.32
N ALA A 687 -42.77 -5.32 -20.98
CA ALA A 687 -42.43 -6.71 -21.26
C ALA A 687 -43.34 -7.72 -20.52
N LEU A 688 -43.73 -7.42 -19.27
CA LEU A 688 -44.72 -8.20 -18.53
C LEU A 688 -46.09 -8.15 -19.21
N SER A 689 -46.50 -6.96 -19.69
CA SER A 689 -47.80 -6.79 -20.35
C SER A 689 -47.89 -7.47 -21.72
N SER A 690 -46.76 -7.59 -22.43
CA SER A 690 -46.66 -8.30 -23.71
C SER A 690 -46.46 -9.81 -23.55
N GLY A 691 -46.16 -10.29 -22.34
CA GLY A 691 -45.82 -11.69 -22.07
C GLY A 691 -44.41 -12.06 -22.57
N GLU A 692 -43.56 -11.08 -22.85
CA GLU A 692 -42.15 -11.30 -23.23
C GLU A 692 -41.32 -11.84 -22.05
N VAL A 693 -41.70 -11.44 -20.83
CA VAL A 693 -41.07 -11.90 -19.61
C VAL A 693 -42.15 -12.35 -18.62
N GLU A 694 -41.85 -13.40 -17.87
CA GLU A 694 -42.71 -13.96 -16.82
C GLU A 694 -42.69 -13.09 -15.53
N LYS A 695 -43.71 -13.29 -14.69
CA LYS A 695 -43.79 -12.62 -13.38
C LYS A 695 -42.83 -13.27 -12.39
N GLU A 696 -42.63 -14.56 -12.55
CA GLU A 696 -41.73 -15.40 -11.78
C GLU A 696 -40.30 -14.90 -11.92
N LEU A 697 -39.61 -14.77 -10.79
CA LEU A 697 -38.19 -14.49 -10.77
C LEU A 697 -37.42 -15.70 -11.31
N ALA A 698 -36.24 -15.46 -11.91
CA ALA A 698 -35.32 -16.54 -12.26
C ALA A 698 -35.01 -17.36 -11.01
N TRP A 699 -34.88 -18.68 -11.15
CA TRP A 699 -34.71 -19.60 -10.00
C TRP A 699 -33.63 -19.13 -9.00
N PRO A 700 -32.41 -18.73 -9.41
CA PRO A 700 -31.38 -18.26 -8.47
C PRO A 700 -31.73 -16.99 -7.68
N CYS A 701 -32.70 -16.19 -8.14
CA CYS A 701 -33.08 -14.92 -7.50
C CYS A 701 -34.28 -15.04 -6.56
N ARG A 702 -34.79 -16.26 -6.34
CA ARG A 702 -35.93 -16.52 -5.44
C ARG A 702 -35.45 -16.77 -4.03
N THR A 703 -36.24 -16.33 -3.04
CA THR A 703 -35.85 -16.50 -1.63
C THR A 703 -35.97 -17.94 -1.12
N ALA A 704 -36.75 -18.80 -1.77
CA ALA A 704 -36.82 -20.23 -1.44
C ALA A 704 -35.48 -20.98 -1.58
N ASN A 705 -34.48 -20.38 -2.24
CA ASN A 705 -33.18 -20.99 -2.51
C ASN A 705 -32.06 -20.42 -1.62
N VAL A 706 -32.38 -19.57 -0.64
CA VAL A 706 -31.38 -19.09 0.32
C VAL A 706 -31.00 -20.17 1.31
N SER A 707 -29.79 -20.07 1.86
CA SER A 707 -29.34 -20.96 2.93
C SER A 707 -30.24 -20.85 4.16
N SER A 708 -30.40 -21.94 4.90
CA SER A 708 -31.33 -22.02 6.05
C SER A 708 -30.99 -21.08 7.22
N ASP A 709 -29.76 -20.60 7.24
CA ASP A 709 -29.18 -19.63 8.17
C ASP A 709 -29.54 -18.17 7.84
N ILE A 710 -30.07 -17.91 6.63
CA ILE A 710 -30.59 -16.59 6.26
C ILE A 710 -32.03 -16.45 6.75
N VAL A 711 -32.24 -15.51 7.67
CA VAL A 711 -33.58 -15.18 8.20
C VAL A 711 -34.35 -14.32 7.19
N ILE A 712 -35.55 -14.78 6.84
CA ILE A 712 -36.53 -14.09 5.98
C ILE A 712 -37.93 -14.23 6.61
N ASP A 713 -38.81 -13.25 6.41
CA ASP A 713 -40.19 -13.26 6.93
C ASP A 713 -41.16 -13.98 6.00
N HIS A 714 -40.91 -13.93 4.69
CA HIS A 714 -41.79 -14.48 3.67
C HIS A 714 -41.02 -14.86 2.41
N ASP A 715 -41.59 -15.77 1.62
CA ASP A 715 -41.01 -16.17 0.34
C ASP A 715 -41.46 -15.24 -0.80
N ILE A 716 -40.50 -14.83 -1.61
CA ILE A 716 -40.64 -14.03 -2.83
C ILE A 716 -40.17 -14.88 -4.01
N ALA A 717 -41.14 -15.35 -4.80
CA ALA A 717 -40.89 -16.07 -6.05
C ALA A 717 -41.31 -15.28 -7.29
N GLU A 718 -42.11 -14.21 -7.13
CA GLU A 718 -42.69 -13.42 -8.21
C GLU A 718 -42.43 -11.93 -8.02
N ASP A 719 -42.33 -11.22 -9.15
CA ASP A 719 -42.20 -9.77 -9.24
C ASP A 719 -43.23 -9.23 -10.25
N PRO A 720 -44.53 -9.19 -9.87
CA PRO A 720 -45.63 -8.84 -10.76
C PRO A 720 -45.64 -7.36 -11.18
N GLN A 721 -44.91 -6.51 -10.46
CA GLN A 721 -44.79 -5.08 -10.75
C GLN A 721 -43.44 -4.72 -11.40
N PHE A 722 -42.54 -5.68 -11.62
CA PHE A 722 -41.17 -5.43 -12.10
C PHE A 722 -40.34 -4.54 -11.16
N THR A 723 -40.76 -4.38 -9.90
CA THR A 723 -40.11 -3.50 -8.92
C THR A 723 -38.80 -4.10 -8.43
N ILE A 724 -38.80 -5.40 -8.14
CA ILE A 724 -37.61 -6.10 -7.64
C ILE A 724 -36.54 -6.14 -8.73
N ARG A 725 -36.91 -6.47 -9.97
CA ARG A 725 -35.98 -6.48 -11.11
C ARG A 725 -35.44 -5.09 -11.46
N ALA A 726 -36.24 -4.04 -11.30
CA ALA A 726 -35.75 -2.67 -11.44
C ALA A 726 -34.68 -2.33 -10.37
N TRP A 727 -34.89 -2.75 -9.11
CA TRP A 727 -33.87 -2.62 -8.07
C TRP A 727 -32.64 -3.50 -8.30
N MET A 728 -32.80 -4.72 -8.83
CA MET A 728 -31.67 -5.56 -9.26
C MET A 728 -30.82 -4.84 -10.31
N ALA A 729 -31.44 -4.15 -11.27
CA ALA A 729 -30.71 -3.39 -12.28
C ALA A 729 -29.93 -2.21 -11.69
N VAL A 730 -30.53 -1.48 -10.73
CA VAL A 730 -29.83 -0.42 -9.97
C VAL A 730 -28.64 -1.00 -9.21
N LEU A 731 -28.84 -2.07 -8.45
CA LEU A 731 -27.76 -2.73 -7.71
C LEU A 731 -26.67 -3.24 -8.65
N LYS A 732 -27.01 -3.89 -9.76
CA LYS A 732 -26.03 -4.33 -10.76
C LYS A 732 -25.19 -3.15 -11.24
N ALA A 733 -25.84 -2.05 -11.63
CA ALA A 733 -25.14 -0.86 -12.12
C ALA A 733 -24.17 -0.32 -11.06
N MET A 734 -24.64 -0.16 -9.81
CA MET A 734 -23.82 0.35 -8.71
C MET A 734 -22.67 -0.60 -8.36
N LEU A 735 -22.89 -1.91 -8.28
CA LEU A 735 -21.86 -2.91 -7.98
C LEU A 735 -20.81 -3.05 -9.10
N SER A 736 -21.18 -2.73 -10.34
CA SER A 736 -20.26 -2.68 -11.48
C SER A 736 -19.53 -1.34 -11.64
N ASP A 737 -19.92 -0.32 -10.86
CA ASP A 737 -19.33 1.01 -10.95
C ASP A 737 -17.89 1.02 -10.38
N PRO A 738 -16.95 1.78 -10.98
CA PRO A 738 -15.62 1.95 -10.41
C PRO A 738 -15.62 2.42 -8.95
N SER A 739 -16.62 3.17 -8.51
CA SER A 739 -16.76 3.63 -7.11
C SER A 739 -17.04 2.47 -6.14
N PHE A 740 -17.53 1.34 -6.63
CA PHE A 740 -17.62 0.10 -5.84
C PHE A 740 -16.29 -0.66 -5.82
N LEU A 741 -15.65 -0.79 -6.98
CA LEU A 741 -14.46 -1.62 -7.17
C LEU A 741 -13.16 -0.95 -6.69
N TYR A 742 -13.18 0.37 -6.51
CA TYR A 742 -12.01 1.15 -6.10
C TYR A 742 -12.25 1.89 -4.77
N GLU A 743 -11.20 1.97 -3.94
CA GLU A 743 -11.20 2.74 -2.68
C GLU A 743 -10.13 3.84 -2.59
#